data_AF-A0A927NWH3-F1
#
_entry.id   AF-A0A927NWH3-F1
#
_cell.length_a   1.000
_cell.length_b   1.000
_cell.length_c   1.000
_cell.angle_alpha   90.00
_cell.angle_beta   90.00
_cell.angle_gamma   90.00
#
_symmetry.space_group_name_H-M   'P 1'
#
loop_
_entity.id
_entity.type
_entity.pdbx_description
1 polymer ?
#
loop_
_entity_poly.entity_id
_entity_poly.type
_entity_poly.pdbx_seq_one_letter_code
_entity_poly.pdbx_strand_id
1 'polypeptide(L)'
;MKKISKRILSIVIAALLFISAPVCGEESIITIDENGCASWAPVDGAVKYEYSLVDADYTNRGVEYTTETSVALPEGISVHVRAVFEDGSLGNWMISDYFGDSVTWENSAPVMNEADFAVSYEHIQPEMAVSIDENGYAHWETVSDAVKYECLFINTMGAIDSTKYTAETTIRMPLDYCVRIVPIFEDGSRGAGVVSEYYGRNAVAIDISELIDWKYDFLIQDAKTWNLIENINYASVTQNADGGVSFTAKGPTGDDMRFITTEGVSVEEGSITFSSGADLYGLDAIGRILAYKPIVSDPGEGEVWINFSGGYTFDGSASAATLENRFAVWDVSTRAVDAMHENFTVLSMMDHQPNMVGIGAGNVIHQDDYTLSELIVYYDESTYSTPIRKAYLEPTFYGTYFEGDFYDPSKERYDSDEMVFDFYLMLLPDIAYEINPDNTDFLLNPELYMSRSVLDIDDELYTIGNLKDADGNILNKDTDPLTVGCTIEVIFPTFTVDAELPVLAKFDGAENLHQLAPYRNSFSAGSVTTLVVPIRWRDAYGEANDELLSLARAKLGRIVDDNGSVTDYSPDPSEGYSLSAYYDMASYGKYHIDSYMTDWVDAPYSFEEVKNVTPFSHPMPDEIIEAVRKMYPDMDWSKFDRNGDGMLDSVIFISACGNQDVGIASFGGAVHSGRGYDTTYMGTPTLPALKDFITIGSMMLDSTNVVIHEYAHNFGIVDYYDTSYSGIDAVGGFDLQSSNEGDWNAYSKYSVGWIEPEIVAGLGSGESAEITIGSMTATGDAIVIPAAGAEFDGPFGEYILVDLYTGTGLNEYDSRRFELDDTTGVRIYHVSSEMEYRKLTDVYGEEIEIGTIHYTNAFHKDGKYLIELIQNGGKNTFTAESGNRNVVARDFFYAGDKFDMEKYGEFFVDGKMDDGSEFGYTIQVVSITGSGEDASAVIRITRK
;
A
#
# COMPACT_ATOMS: atom_id res chain seq x y z
N MET A 1 -23.80 63.61 2.33
CA MET A 1 -24.06 62.85 1.08
C MET A 1 -22.89 61.93 0.87
N LYS A 2 -22.97 60.61 0.72
CA LYS A 2 -24.05 59.62 0.70
C LYS A 2 -23.31 58.27 0.74
N LYS A 3 -23.84 57.27 1.46
CA LYS A 3 -23.48 55.84 1.44
C LYS A 3 -22.29 55.35 2.29
N ILE A 4 -22.41 55.52 3.61
CA ILE A 4 -22.02 54.49 4.60
C ILE A 4 -23.20 54.40 5.58
N SER A 5 -24.19 53.57 5.24
CA SER A 5 -25.32 53.18 6.10
C SER A 5 -26.20 52.17 5.34
N LYS A 6 -25.88 50.87 5.41
CA LYS A 6 -26.85 49.75 5.25
C LYS A 6 -26.29 48.32 5.37
N ARG A 7 -25.14 48.09 6.05
CA ARG A 7 -24.68 46.72 6.39
C ARG A 7 -24.18 46.56 7.84
N ILE A 8 -24.67 47.39 8.77
CA ILE A 8 -24.44 47.25 10.22
C ILE A 8 -25.80 47.06 10.94
N LEU A 9 -26.68 46.17 10.46
CA LEU A 9 -27.89 45.81 11.22
C LEU A 9 -28.47 44.42 10.86
N SER A 10 -27.63 43.40 10.62
CA SER A 10 -28.15 42.03 10.44
C SER A 10 -27.24 40.90 10.94
N ILE A 11 -26.17 41.18 11.70
CA ILE A 11 -25.27 40.13 12.23
C ILE A 11 -25.29 40.05 13.78
N VAL A 12 -26.14 40.84 14.45
CA VAL A 12 -26.24 40.82 15.94
C VAL A 12 -27.65 40.43 16.44
N ILE A 13 -28.52 39.90 15.58
CA ILE A 13 -29.78 39.28 16.03
C ILE A 13 -30.02 38.00 15.23
N ALA A 14 -29.23 36.98 15.55
CA ALA A 14 -29.56 35.57 15.29
C ALA A 14 -28.93 34.64 16.35
N ALA A 15 -28.63 35.18 17.55
CA ALA A 15 -28.19 34.41 18.71
C ALA A 15 -29.27 34.26 19.80
N LEU A 16 -30.49 34.72 19.57
CA LEU A 16 -31.61 34.55 20.50
C LEU A 16 -32.91 34.54 19.70
N LEU A 17 -33.37 33.33 19.35
CA LEU A 17 -34.78 32.92 19.16
C LEU A 17 -34.80 31.51 18.54
N PHE A 18 -34.36 30.49 19.28
CA PHE A 18 -34.88 29.13 19.06
C PHE A 18 -36.30 29.10 19.63
N ILE A 19 -37.27 29.51 18.82
CA ILE A 19 -38.65 29.05 18.96
C ILE A 19 -38.78 27.92 17.95
N SER A 20 -39.08 26.72 18.47
CA SER A 20 -39.41 25.50 17.75
C SER A 20 -39.97 25.75 16.35
N ALA A 21 -39.18 25.44 15.32
CA ALA A 21 -39.76 25.14 14.02
C ALA A 21 -40.66 23.90 14.18
N PRO A 22 -41.83 23.85 13.55
CA PRO A 22 -42.66 22.65 13.60
C PRO A 22 -41.87 21.51 12.96
N VAL A 23 -41.47 20.54 13.79
CA VAL A 23 -41.03 19.23 13.32
C VAL A 23 -42.14 18.69 12.44
N CYS A 24 -41.81 18.38 11.18
CA CYS A 24 -42.74 17.74 10.28
C CYS A 24 -43.12 16.39 10.90
N GLY A 25 -44.39 16.25 11.30
CA GLY A 25 -44.89 14.99 11.83
C GLY A 25 -44.93 13.93 10.73
N GLU A 26 -44.50 12.72 11.11
CA GLU A 26 -44.56 11.45 10.37
C GLU A 26 -43.93 11.44 8.95
N GLU A 27 -42.76 10.79 8.88
CA GLU A 27 -42.16 10.09 7.73
C GLU A 27 -42.62 10.54 6.34
N SER A 28 -42.02 11.62 5.82
CA SER A 28 -42.17 11.96 4.41
C SER A 28 -41.20 11.10 3.57
N ILE A 29 -41.69 9.95 3.11
CA ILE A 29 -40.95 8.98 2.29
C ILE A 29 -41.10 9.31 0.79
N ILE A 30 -40.00 9.24 0.03
CA ILE A 30 -40.04 9.21 -1.44
C ILE A 30 -40.29 7.76 -1.88
N THR A 31 -41.32 7.53 -2.67
CA THR A 31 -41.60 6.23 -3.30
C THR A 31 -41.36 6.30 -4.80
N ILE A 32 -40.68 5.30 -5.36
CA ILE A 32 -40.47 5.16 -6.81
C ILE A 32 -41.38 4.05 -7.32
N ASP A 33 -42.24 4.36 -8.28
CA ASP A 33 -43.13 3.37 -8.90
C ASP A 33 -42.44 2.55 -10.00
N GLU A 34 -43.12 1.50 -10.48
CA GLU A 34 -42.63 0.61 -11.54
C GLU A 34 -42.33 1.30 -12.88
N ASN A 35 -42.75 2.55 -13.06
CA ASN A 35 -42.47 3.36 -14.25
C ASN A 35 -41.32 4.37 -14.03
N GLY A 36 -40.61 4.27 -12.90
CA GLY A 36 -39.52 5.19 -12.55
C GLY A 36 -40.00 6.57 -12.10
N CYS A 37 -41.25 6.71 -11.65
CA CYS A 37 -41.76 7.99 -11.14
C CYS A 37 -41.56 8.06 -9.62
N ALA A 38 -40.74 9.01 -9.17
CA ALA A 38 -40.57 9.30 -7.76
C ALA A 38 -41.70 10.22 -7.27
N SER A 39 -42.34 9.87 -6.15
CA SER A 39 -43.41 10.66 -5.54
C SER A 39 -43.22 10.80 -4.03
N TRP A 40 -43.64 11.93 -3.47
CA TRP A 40 -43.54 12.22 -2.04
C TRP A 40 -44.86 12.78 -1.49
N ALA A 41 -45.04 12.75 -0.17
CA ALA A 41 -46.20 13.35 0.47
C ALA A 41 -46.12 14.89 0.40
N PRO A 42 -47.25 15.60 0.19
CA PRO A 42 -47.25 17.05 0.24
C PRO A 42 -46.93 17.54 1.66
N VAL A 43 -45.97 18.46 1.76
CA VAL A 43 -45.58 19.11 3.02
C VAL A 43 -46.49 20.32 3.26
N ASP A 44 -47.14 20.35 4.43
CA ASP A 44 -48.11 21.42 4.75
C ASP A 44 -47.42 22.80 4.78
N GLY A 45 -48.00 23.76 4.07
CA GLY A 45 -47.44 25.11 3.88
C GLY A 45 -46.39 25.26 2.78
N ALA A 46 -45.97 24.17 2.11
CA ALA A 46 -45.07 24.27 0.96
C ALA A 46 -45.78 24.90 -0.26
N VAL A 47 -45.14 25.87 -0.92
CA VAL A 47 -45.67 26.49 -2.15
C VAL A 47 -45.09 25.87 -3.42
N LYS A 48 -43.96 25.16 -3.30
CA LYS A 48 -43.31 24.35 -4.34
C LYS A 48 -42.25 23.44 -3.70
N TYR A 49 -41.66 22.56 -4.49
CA TYR A 49 -40.55 21.70 -4.12
C TYR A 49 -39.33 22.02 -4.97
N GLU A 50 -38.16 21.94 -4.36
CA GLU A 50 -36.87 21.98 -5.01
C GLU A 50 -36.33 20.55 -5.10
N TYR A 51 -35.92 20.07 -6.27
CA TYR A 51 -35.32 18.74 -6.42
C TYR A 51 -34.07 18.74 -7.29
N SER A 52 -33.20 17.77 -7.08
CA SER A 52 -32.04 17.49 -7.94
C SER A 52 -31.94 16.02 -8.28
N LEU A 53 -31.53 15.74 -9.51
CA LEU A 53 -31.25 14.40 -10.00
C LEU A 53 -29.77 14.06 -9.80
N VAL A 54 -29.49 12.89 -9.26
CA VAL A 54 -28.15 12.43 -8.86
C VAL A 54 -27.88 11.10 -9.53
N ASP A 55 -26.75 10.97 -10.24
CA ASP A 55 -26.32 9.69 -10.82
C ASP A 55 -25.54 8.82 -9.82
N ALA A 56 -25.17 7.60 -10.24
CA ALA A 56 -24.50 6.61 -9.39
C ALA A 56 -23.16 7.09 -8.79
N ASP A 57 -22.51 8.08 -9.42
CA ASP A 57 -21.27 8.69 -8.95
C ASP A 57 -21.49 9.90 -8.03
N TYR A 58 -22.73 10.10 -7.54
CA TYR A 58 -23.17 11.23 -6.74
C TYR A 58 -23.06 12.60 -7.43
N THR A 59 -23.00 12.64 -8.77
CA THR A 59 -22.89 13.89 -9.51
C THR A 59 -24.26 14.54 -9.67
N ASN A 60 -24.42 15.76 -9.14
CA ASN A 60 -25.68 16.49 -9.20
C ASN A 60 -25.91 17.09 -10.60
N ARG A 61 -27.00 16.72 -11.28
CA ARG A 61 -27.35 17.19 -12.63
C ARG A 61 -28.02 18.57 -12.67
N GLY A 62 -28.13 19.24 -11.52
CA GLY A 62 -28.73 20.56 -11.37
C GLY A 62 -29.99 20.55 -10.52
N VAL A 63 -30.38 21.74 -10.07
CA VAL A 63 -31.54 21.96 -9.20
C VAL A 63 -32.71 22.48 -10.01
N GLU A 64 -33.86 21.81 -9.89
CA GLU A 64 -35.12 22.16 -10.53
C GLU A 64 -36.22 22.41 -9.49
N TYR A 65 -37.34 23.01 -9.92
CA TYR A 65 -38.49 23.27 -9.05
C TYR A 65 -39.78 22.74 -9.65
N THR A 66 -40.64 22.15 -8.84
CA THR A 66 -41.96 21.66 -9.23
C THR A 66 -43.02 22.02 -8.19
N THR A 67 -44.26 22.23 -8.63
CA THR A 67 -45.43 22.33 -7.73
C THR A 67 -46.13 20.99 -7.54
N GLU A 68 -45.76 19.99 -8.34
CA GLU A 68 -46.24 18.62 -8.22
C GLU A 68 -45.47 17.87 -7.13
N THR A 69 -46.05 16.82 -6.56
CA THR A 69 -45.39 15.95 -5.58
C THR A 69 -44.79 14.69 -6.21
N SER A 70 -44.44 14.77 -7.49
CA SER A 70 -43.73 13.70 -8.20
C SER A 70 -42.88 14.20 -9.36
N VAL A 71 -41.88 13.40 -9.73
CA VAL A 71 -41.01 13.60 -10.90
C VAL A 71 -40.63 12.26 -11.54
N ALA A 72 -40.62 12.21 -12.86
CA ALA A 72 -40.14 11.04 -13.60
C ALA A 72 -38.61 11.00 -13.59
N LEU A 73 -38.04 9.85 -13.22
CA LEU A 73 -36.60 9.63 -13.16
C LEU A 73 -36.12 8.92 -14.43
N PRO A 74 -34.99 9.33 -15.02
CA PRO A 74 -34.26 8.49 -15.96
C PRO A 74 -33.76 7.20 -15.27
N GLU A 75 -33.61 6.13 -16.04
CA GLU A 75 -33.07 4.86 -15.55
C GLU A 75 -31.66 5.09 -14.95
N GLY A 76 -31.43 4.60 -13.72
CA GLY A 76 -30.15 4.73 -13.02
C GLY A 76 -29.91 6.04 -12.25
N ILE A 77 -30.95 6.84 -12.01
CA ILE A 77 -30.83 8.18 -11.39
C ILE A 77 -31.70 8.29 -10.13
N SER A 78 -31.12 8.81 -9.05
CA SER A 78 -31.80 9.13 -7.77
C SER A 78 -32.34 10.56 -7.75
N VAL A 79 -33.29 10.86 -6.86
CA VAL A 79 -33.80 12.22 -6.63
C VAL A 79 -33.66 12.65 -5.17
N HIS A 80 -33.16 13.87 -4.98
CA HIS A 80 -33.21 14.57 -3.70
C HIS A 80 -34.25 15.67 -3.82
N VAL A 81 -35.16 15.82 -2.86
CA VAL A 81 -36.22 16.85 -2.88
C VAL A 81 -36.41 17.51 -1.52
N ARG A 82 -36.71 18.80 -1.49
CA ARG A 82 -37.10 19.54 -0.28
C ARG A 82 -38.22 20.53 -0.54
N ALA A 83 -39.03 20.80 0.49
CA ALA A 83 -40.11 21.78 0.43
C ALA A 83 -39.56 23.23 0.41
N VAL A 84 -40.26 24.12 -0.31
CA VAL A 84 -40.00 25.56 -0.31
C VAL A 84 -41.27 26.27 0.18
N PHE A 85 -41.13 27.07 1.23
CA PHE A 85 -42.26 27.76 1.88
C PHE A 85 -42.45 29.18 1.34
N GLU A 86 -43.61 29.77 1.63
CA GLU A 86 -44.04 31.07 1.11
C GLU A 86 -43.11 32.24 1.53
N ASP A 87 -42.38 32.08 2.64
CA ASP A 87 -41.37 33.03 3.13
C ASP A 87 -39.96 32.82 2.55
N GLY A 88 -39.78 31.79 1.70
CA GLY A 88 -38.52 31.42 1.07
C GLY A 88 -37.63 30.50 1.91
N SER A 89 -38.06 30.07 3.11
CA SER A 89 -37.37 29.04 3.87
C SER A 89 -37.44 27.68 3.15
N LEU A 90 -36.45 26.83 3.44
CA LEU A 90 -36.27 25.52 2.81
C LEU A 90 -36.43 24.43 3.87
N GLY A 91 -37.20 23.39 3.54
CA GLY A 91 -37.32 22.19 4.37
C GLY A 91 -36.09 21.29 4.26
N ASN A 92 -36.09 20.21 5.05
CA ASN A 92 -35.05 19.17 4.99
C ASN A 92 -35.11 18.42 3.65
N TRP A 93 -33.96 17.86 3.24
CA TRP A 93 -33.88 17.01 2.06
C TRP A 93 -34.45 15.63 2.35
N MET A 94 -35.31 15.16 1.45
CA MET A 94 -35.74 13.78 1.32
C MET A 94 -34.95 13.17 0.16
N ILE A 95 -34.45 11.95 0.30
CA ILE A 95 -33.56 11.30 -0.67
C ILE A 95 -34.14 9.93 -1.04
N SER A 96 -34.09 9.58 -2.33
CA SER A 96 -34.39 8.22 -2.78
C SER A 96 -33.09 7.46 -3.08
N ASP A 97 -32.90 6.28 -2.51
CA ASP A 97 -31.82 5.38 -2.94
C ASP A 97 -32.30 4.40 -4.03
N TYR A 98 -31.40 4.07 -4.95
CA TYR A 98 -31.67 3.26 -6.15
C TYR A 98 -32.00 1.78 -5.84
N PHE A 99 -31.94 1.36 -4.57
CA PHE A 99 -32.21 -0.02 -4.15
C PHE A 99 -33.50 -0.18 -3.35
N GLY A 100 -34.63 0.35 -3.84
CA GLY A 100 -35.97 -0.09 -3.40
C GLY A 100 -36.37 0.15 -1.93
N ASP A 101 -35.48 0.62 -1.07
CA ASP A 101 -35.73 0.92 0.33
C ASP A 101 -35.52 2.43 0.57
N SER A 102 -36.54 3.10 1.09
CA SER A 102 -36.52 4.53 1.39
C SER A 102 -35.65 4.85 2.61
N VAL A 103 -34.69 5.77 2.49
CA VAL A 103 -33.87 6.25 3.61
C VAL A 103 -34.02 7.77 3.77
N THR A 104 -34.44 8.22 4.97
CA THR A 104 -34.34 9.63 5.39
C THR A 104 -33.01 9.86 6.10
N TRP A 105 -32.21 10.83 5.66
CA TRP A 105 -31.03 11.30 6.39
C TRP A 105 -31.39 12.52 7.26
N GLU A 106 -31.26 12.40 8.58
CA GLU A 106 -31.14 13.56 9.47
C GLU A 106 -29.67 13.90 9.66
N ASN A 107 -29.32 15.16 9.41
CA ASN A 107 -27.97 15.66 9.55
C ASN A 107 -27.71 16.05 11.01
N SER A 108 -27.38 15.06 11.85
CA SER A 108 -26.65 15.25 13.10
C SER A 108 -26.11 13.91 13.57
N ALA A 109 -24.80 13.82 13.78
CA ALA A 109 -24.23 12.74 14.58
C ALA A 109 -24.99 12.66 15.92
N PRO A 110 -25.40 11.47 16.39
CA PRO A 110 -26.05 11.36 17.68
C PRO A 110 -24.97 11.53 18.76
N VAL A 111 -24.91 12.72 19.36
CA VAL A 111 -24.58 12.78 20.78
C VAL A 111 -25.78 12.15 21.48
N MET A 112 -25.61 10.91 21.95
CA MET A 112 -26.61 10.23 22.78
C MET A 112 -26.88 11.10 24.01
N ASN A 113 -28.09 11.67 24.09
CA ASN A 113 -28.56 12.28 25.33
C ASN A 113 -29.28 11.22 26.18
N GLU A 114 -29.08 11.25 27.49
CA GLU A 114 -29.73 10.40 28.51
C GLU A 114 -31.29 10.36 28.42
N ALA A 115 -31.92 11.21 27.61
CA ALA A 115 -33.36 11.25 27.42
C ALA A 115 -33.92 10.18 26.47
N ASP A 116 -33.09 9.55 25.62
CA ASP A 116 -33.52 8.48 24.70
C ASP A 116 -33.76 7.13 25.39
N PHE A 117 -33.51 7.04 26.71
CA PHE A 117 -33.83 5.87 27.53
C PHE A 117 -35.33 5.68 27.81
N ALA A 118 -36.20 6.57 27.32
CA ALA A 118 -37.63 6.57 27.64
C ALA A 118 -38.53 6.28 26.41
N VAL A 119 -38.24 5.22 25.64
CA VAL A 119 -39.25 4.60 24.78
C VAL A 119 -40.11 3.67 25.64
N SER A 120 -41.43 3.79 25.56
CA SER A 120 -42.38 3.05 26.38
C SER A 120 -42.31 1.54 26.11
N TYR A 121 -41.65 0.81 27.02
CA TYR A 121 -41.67 -0.65 27.04
C TYR A 121 -43.06 -1.16 27.48
N GLU A 122 -43.98 -1.38 26.55
CA GLU A 122 -45.28 -2.02 26.88
C GLU A 122 -45.17 -3.54 27.09
N HIS A 123 -44.03 -4.17 26.72
CA HIS A 123 -43.81 -5.61 26.85
C HIS A 123 -42.52 -5.91 27.65
N ILE A 124 -42.52 -5.60 28.95
CA ILE A 124 -41.48 -6.07 29.88
C ILE A 124 -41.79 -7.53 30.21
N GLN A 125 -41.26 -8.46 29.41
CA GLN A 125 -41.16 -9.87 29.77
C GLN A 125 -39.89 -10.09 30.61
N PRO A 126 -39.87 -11.08 31.53
CA PRO A 126 -38.70 -11.33 32.36
C PRO A 126 -37.49 -11.75 31.50
N GLU A 127 -36.37 -11.10 31.78
CA GLU A 127 -34.99 -11.31 31.31
C GLU A 127 -34.78 -12.54 30.40
N MET A 128 -34.83 -12.32 29.09
CA MET A 128 -34.27 -13.27 28.10
C MET A 128 -32.77 -13.37 28.36
N ALA A 129 -32.23 -14.58 28.56
CA ALA A 129 -30.79 -14.78 28.68
C ALA A 129 -30.21 -15.18 27.31
N VAL A 130 -29.05 -14.62 26.95
CA VAL A 130 -28.27 -15.04 25.79
C VAL A 130 -27.01 -15.74 26.30
N SER A 131 -26.79 -16.98 25.90
CA SER A 131 -25.62 -17.79 26.27
C SER A 131 -24.86 -18.21 25.02
N ILE A 132 -23.54 -18.34 25.11
CA ILE A 132 -22.71 -18.76 23.98
C ILE A 132 -22.14 -20.14 24.27
N ASP A 133 -22.24 -21.04 23.30
CA ASP A 133 -21.62 -22.36 23.41
C ASP A 133 -20.17 -22.39 22.92
N GLU A 134 -19.49 -23.51 23.20
CA GLU A 134 -18.09 -23.74 22.82
C GLU A 134 -17.82 -23.73 21.31
N ASN A 135 -18.86 -23.74 20.47
CA ASN A 135 -18.77 -23.73 19.01
C ASN A 135 -19.14 -22.37 18.39
N GLY A 136 -19.46 -21.38 19.22
CA GLY A 136 -19.75 -20.01 18.78
C GLY A 136 -21.16 -19.75 18.38
N TYR A 137 -22.09 -20.53 18.91
CA TYR A 137 -23.49 -20.24 18.75
C TYR A 137 -24.00 -19.50 19.97
N ALA A 138 -24.58 -18.32 19.74
CA ALA A 138 -25.44 -17.69 20.74
C ALA A 138 -26.78 -18.43 20.74
N HIS A 139 -27.30 -18.69 21.94
CA HIS A 139 -28.58 -19.33 22.22
C HIS A 139 -29.39 -18.45 23.17
N TRP A 140 -30.68 -18.27 22.88
CA TRP A 140 -31.59 -17.55 23.76
C TRP A 140 -32.94 -18.28 23.89
N GLU A 141 -33.72 -17.92 24.90
CA GLU A 141 -35.05 -18.49 25.09
C GLU A 141 -36.06 -17.86 24.11
N THR A 142 -37.04 -18.66 23.66
CA THR A 142 -38.12 -18.13 22.83
C THR A 142 -38.97 -17.15 23.63
N VAL A 143 -39.08 -15.92 23.14
CA VAL A 143 -39.98 -14.90 23.70
C VAL A 143 -41.40 -15.15 23.19
N SER A 144 -42.37 -15.22 24.09
CA SER A 144 -43.79 -15.40 23.74
C SER A 144 -44.22 -14.33 22.74
N ASP A 145 -44.90 -14.75 21.67
CA ASP A 145 -45.48 -13.89 20.64
C ASP A 145 -44.47 -13.20 19.70
N ALA A 146 -43.16 -13.43 19.85
CA ALA A 146 -42.16 -12.99 18.90
C ALA A 146 -42.22 -13.84 17.61
N VAL A 147 -42.26 -13.19 16.45
CA VAL A 147 -42.26 -13.85 15.13
C VAL A 147 -40.87 -14.01 14.54
N LYS A 148 -39.92 -13.16 14.94
CA LYS A 148 -38.49 -13.22 14.58
C LYS A 148 -37.65 -12.41 15.57
N TYR A 149 -36.34 -12.55 15.48
CA TYR A 149 -35.35 -11.84 16.28
C TYR A 149 -34.42 -11.07 15.35
N GLU A 150 -34.13 -9.82 15.71
CA GLU A 150 -33.05 -9.02 15.15
C GLU A 150 -31.79 -9.25 15.98
N CYS A 151 -30.70 -9.64 15.31
CA CYS A 151 -29.42 -9.99 15.89
C CYS A 151 -28.38 -8.98 15.39
N LEU A 152 -27.94 -8.08 16.26
CA LEU A 152 -26.92 -7.07 15.93
C LEU A 152 -25.56 -7.59 16.39
N PHE A 153 -24.63 -7.80 15.46
CA PHE A 153 -23.26 -8.21 15.75
C PHE A 153 -22.42 -6.98 16.04
N ILE A 154 -21.81 -6.96 17.22
CA ILE A 154 -21.06 -5.84 17.73
C ILE A 154 -19.60 -6.28 17.85
N ASN A 155 -18.70 -5.56 17.19
CA ASN A 155 -17.27 -5.87 17.18
C ASN A 155 -16.60 -5.45 18.51
N THR A 156 -15.30 -5.69 18.64
CA THR A 156 -14.51 -5.35 19.84
C THR A 156 -14.39 -3.84 20.10
N MET A 157 -14.69 -3.00 19.10
CA MET A 157 -14.72 -1.54 19.21
C MET A 157 -16.11 -0.99 19.58
N GLY A 158 -17.10 -1.85 19.80
CA GLY A 158 -18.46 -1.43 20.14
C GLY A 158 -19.29 -0.96 18.94
N ALA A 159 -18.78 -1.08 17.71
CA ALA A 159 -19.52 -0.72 16.50
C ALA A 159 -20.40 -1.89 16.05
N ILE A 160 -21.62 -1.57 15.59
CA ILE A 160 -22.51 -2.54 14.95
C ILE A 160 -21.96 -2.81 13.55
N ASP A 161 -21.40 -3.99 13.36
CA ASP A 161 -20.82 -4.41 12.08
C ASP A 161 -21.90 -4.91 11.13
N SER A 162 -22.84 -5.72 11.64
CA SER A 162 -23.91 -6.28 10.82
C SER A 162 -25.18 -6.61 11.62
N THR A 163 -26.32 -6.64 10.94
CA THR A 163 -27.62 -7.00 11.51
C THR A 163 -28.22 -8.17 10.75
N LYS A 164 -28.71 -9.20 11.46
CA LYS A 164 -29.42 -10.35 10.87
C LYS A 164 -30.79 -10.55 11.51
N TYR A 165 -31.73 -11.07 10.74
CA TYR A 165 -33.05 -11.45 11.24
C TYR A 165 -33.22 -12.96 11.16
N THR A 166 -33.67 -13.59 12.24
CA THR A 166 -33.88 -15.04 12.29
C THR A 166 -35.13 -15.39 13.09
N ALA A 167 -35.86 -16.45 12.68
CA ALA A 167 -36.94 -17.02 13.47
C ALA A 167 -36.43 -18.09 14.45
N GLU A 168 -35.18 -18.50 14.31
CA GLU A 168 -34.52 -19.46 15.19
C GLU A 168 -34.01 -18.75 16.45
N THR A 169 -33.87 -19.50 17.54
CA THR A 169 -33.33 -18.98 18.81
C THR A 169 -31.85 -19.30 18.98
N THR A 170 -31.15 -19.48 17.87
CA THR A 170 -29.71 -19.70 17.82
C THR A 170 -29.10 -18.98 16.62
N ILE A 171 -27.88 -18.47 16.77
CA ILE A 171 -27.12 -17.88 15.65
C ILE A 171 -25.62 -18.06 15.85
N ARG A 172 -24.92 -18.43 14.77
CA ARG A 172 -23.45 -18.52 14.79
C ARG A 172 -22.85 -17.11 14.80
N MET A 173 -21.92 -16.90 15.71
CA MET A 173 -21.19 -15.65 15.89
C MET A 173 -19.80 -15.76 15.24
N PRO A 174 -19.29 -14.66 14.64
CA PRO A 174 -17.87 -14.54 14.34
C PRO A 174 -17.03 -14.53 15.62
N LEU A 175 -15.75 -14.89 15.52
CA LEU A 175 -14.80 -14.79 16.64
C LEU A 175 -14.65 -13.30 17.04
N ASP A 176 -14.58 -13.01 18.35
CA ASP A 176 -14.42 -11.66 18.91
C ASP A 176 -15.63 -10.72 18.73
N TYR A 177 -16.84 -11.27 18.58
CA TYR A 177 -18.08 -10.50 18.57
C TYR A 177 -18.93 -10.79 19.82
N CYS A 178 -19.77 -9.82 20.19
CA CYS A 178 -20.98 -10.07 20.98
C CYS A 178 -22.22 -9.85 20.09
N VAL A 179 -23.38 -10.39 20.48
CA VAL A 179 -24.62 -10.26 19.71
C VAL A 179 -25.73 -9.70 20.60
N ARG A 180 -26.39 -8.64 20.12
CA ARG A 180 -27.61 -8.11 20.74
C ARG A 180 -28.83 -8.70 20.06
N ILE A 181 -29.67 -9.40 20.82
CA ILE A 181 -30.88 -10.06 20.33
C ILE A 181 -32.10 -9.23 20.73
N VAL A 182 -32.90 -8.83 19.75
CA VAL A 182 -34.13 -8.04 19.93
C VAL A 182 -35.31 -8.83 19.36
N PRO A 183 -36.30 -9.27 20.17
CA PRO A 183 -37.49 -9.93 19.65
C PRO A 183 -38.40 -8.94 18.91
N ILE A 184 -38.99 -9.38 17.80
CA ILE A 184 -39.93 -8.62 16.96
C ILE A 184 -41.27 -9.34 16.94
N PHE A 185 -42.35 -8.61 17.22
CA PHE A 185 -43.72 -9.14 17.31
C PHE A 185 -44.51 -8.99 16.00
N GLU A 186 -45.67 -9.65 15.89
CA GLU A 186 -46.50 -9.63 14.65
C GLU A 186 -46.90 -8.21 14.19
N ASP A 187 -47.03 -7.26 15.12
CA ASP A 187 -47.35 -5.87 14.84
C ASP A 187 -46.13 -5.01 14.45
N GLY A 188 -44.94 -5.61 14.38
CA GLY A 188 -43.68 -4.94 14.06
C GLY A 188 -43.01 -4.26 15.25
N SER A 189 -43.62 -4.26 16.44
CA SER A 189 -42.99 -3.71 17.64
C SER A 189 -41.75 -4.52 18.05
N ARG A 190 -40.79 -3.82 18.67
CA ARG A 190 -39.53 -4.40 19.15
C ARG A 190 -39.58 -4.54 20.67
N GLY A 191 -39.19 -5.71 21.18
CA GLY A 191 -39.02 -5.92 22.62
C GLY A 191 -37.67 -5.42 23.12
N ALA A 192 -37.40 -5.63 24.41
CA ALA A 192 -36.10 -5.28 25.00
C ALA A 192 -34.99 -6.18 24.45
N GLY A 193 -33.92 -5.57 23.94
CA GLY A 193 -32.77 -6.29 23.42
C GLY A 193 -31.81 -6.75 24.53
N VAL A 194 -31.25 -7.95 24.41
CA VAL A 194 -30.27 -8.51 25.35
C VAL A 194 -28.97 -8.83 24.62
N VAL A 195 -27.84 -8.44 25.20
CA VAL A 195 -26.50 -8.63 24.64
C VAL A 195 -25.87 -9.90 25.22
N SER A 196 -25.24 -10.71 24.38
CA SER A 196 -24.45 -11.87 24.80
C SER A 196 -23.10 -11.47 25.40
N GLU A 197 -22.40 -12.43 25.99
CA GLU A 197 -20.95 -12.31 26.21
C GLU A 197 -20.19 -12.31 24.86
N TYR A 198 -18.87 -12.11 24.85
CA TYR A 198 -18.06 -12.23 23.63
C TYR A 198 -17.72 -13.70 23.32
N TYR A 199 -17.87 -14.11 22.07
CA TYR A 199 -17.44 -15.44 21.63
C TYR A 199 -15.91 -15.46 21.40
N GLY A 200 -15.20 -16.33 22.13
CA GLY A 200 -13.74 -16.51 21.98
C GLY A 200 -12.88 -15.98 23.14
N ARG A 201 -13.46 -15.28 24.12
CA ARG A 201 -12.80 -14.89 25.37
C ARG A 201 -13.58 -15.38 26.59
N ASN A 202 -12.86 -15.76 27.65
CA ASN A 202 -13.48 -16.15 28.92
C ASN A 202 -14.42 -15.04 29.41
N ALA A 203 -15.69 -15.41 29.58
CA ALA A 203 -16.79 -14.64 30.14
C ALA A 203 -16.38 -13.72 31.31
N VAL A 204 -16.27 -12.42 31.04
CA VAL A 204 -16.53 -11.37 32.03
C VAL A 204 -17.40 -10.35 31.30
N ALA A 205 -18.64 -10.20 31.74
CA ALA A 205 -19.50 -9.10 31.31
C ALA A 205 -18.85 -7.78 31.72
N ILE A 206 -18.40 -6.98 30.75
CA ILE A 206 -17.75 -5.69 31.02
C ILE A 206 -18.37 -4.64 30.11
N ASP A 207 -18.78 -3.54 30.73
CA ASP A 207 -19.23 -2.30 30.12
C ASP A 207 -18.07 -1.69 29.29
N ILE A 208 -18.32 -1.26 28.06
CA ILE A 208 -17.25 -0.77 27.15
C ILE A 208 -16.53 0.46 27.73
N SER A 209 -17.19 1.24 28.60
CA SER A 209 -16.53 2.32 29.35
C SER A 209 -15.51 1.81 30.36
N GLU A 210 -15.76 0.64 30.96
CA GLU A 210 -14.81 -0.03 31.85
C GLU A 210 -13.70 -0.78 31.08
N LEU A 211 -13.81 -1.03 29.77
CA LEU A 211 -12.78 -1.80 29.04
C LEU A 211 -11.56 -0.96 28.67
N ILE A 212 -11.78 0.34 28.41
CA ILE A 212 -10.71 1.33 28.32
C ILE A 212 -10.10 1.52 29.71
N ASP A 213 -10.93 1.72 30.74
CA ASP A 213 -10.39 1.85 32.11
C ASP A 213 -9.69 0.56 32.61
N TRP A 214 -10.13 -0.66 32.29
CA TRP A 214 -9.60 -1.91 32.85
C TRP A 214 -8.28 -2.37 32.23
N LYS A 215 -8.10 -2.15 30.92
CA LYS A 215 -6.86 -2.54 30.20
C LYS A 215 -5.69 -1.64 30.60
N TYR A 216 -5.99 -0.40 30.97
CA TYR A 216 -5.01 0.56 31.46
C TYR A 216 -4.92 0.59 32.99
N ASP A 217 -6.00 0.30 33.73
CA ASP A 217 -5.96 0.08 35.18
C ASP A 217 -4.96 -1.01 35.54
N PHE A 218 -4.81 -2.07 34.74
CA PHE A 218 -3.81 -3.10 35.03
C PHE A 218 -2.36 -2.58 35.05
N LEU A 219 -2.05 -1.49 34.33
CA LEU A 219 -0.74 -0.84 34.26
C LEU A 219 -0.58 0.34 35.23
N ILE A 220 -1.67 1.02 35.59
CA ILE A 220 -1.67 2.23 36.43
C ILE A 220 -2.15 1.96 37.87
N GLN A 221 -2.78 0.81 38.16
CA GLN A 221 -3.29 0.49 39.51
C GLN A 221 -2.20 0.53 40.58
N ASP A 222 -0.96 0.21 40.20
CA ASP A 222 0.23 0.29 41.06
C ASP A 222 1.10 1.54 40.77
N ALA A 223 0.73 2.35 39.77
CA ALA A 223 1.45 3.58 39.44
C ALA A 223 1.20 4.65 40.50
N LYS A 224 2.24 5.41 40.80
CA LYS A 224 2.13 6.55 41.70
C LYS A 224 1.67 7.76 40.91
N THR A 225 0.96 8.66 41.58
CA THR A 225 0.53 9.94 41.00
C THR A 225 1.32 11.10 41.58
N TRP A 226 1.59 12.09 40.75
CA TRP A 226 2.23 13.34 41.15
C TRP A 226 1.59 14.52 40.40
N ASN A 227 1.17 15.54 41.14
CA ASN A 227 0.55 16.74 40.56
C ASN A 227 1.55 17.89 40.52
N LEU A 228 1.97 18.33 39.32
CA LEU A 228 2.94 19.42 39.19
C LEU A 228 2.43 20.71 39.84
N ILE A 229 1.19 21.13 39.51
CA ILE A 229 0.63 22.44 39.89
C ILE A 229 0.51 22.59 41.42
N GLU A 230 0.13 21.53 42.11
CA GLU A 230 0.04 21.52 43.59
C GLU A 230 1.40 21.57 44.29
N ASN A 231 2.45 21.12 43.61
CA ASN A 231 3.79 20.97 44.18
C ASN A 231 4.74 22.13 43.84
N ILE A 232 4.30 23.12 43.06
CA ILE A 232 5.11 24.31 42.73
C ILE A 232 5.45 25.09 43.99
N ASN A 233 6.73 25.39 44.18
CA ASN A 233 7.19 26.36 45.15
C ASN A 233 7.09 27.76 44.53
N TYR A 234 5.94 28.42 44.66
CA TYR A 234 5.69 29.74 44.08
C TYR A 234 6.66 30.83 44.55
N ALA A 235 7.31 30.66 45.69
CA ALA A 235 8.35 31.58 46.16
C ALA A 235 9.68 31.46 45.39
N SER A 236 9.85 30.40 44.60
CA SER A 236 11.03 30.17 43.76
C SER A 236 10.89 30.69 42.32
N VAL A 237 9.69 31.11 41.93
CA VAL A 237 9.39 31.61 40.58
C VAL A 237 10.22 32.86 40.30
N THR A 238 11.07 32.77 39.27
CA THR A 238 12.03 33.81 38.89
C THR A 238 12.00 34.04 37.38
N GLN A 239 11.93 35.30 36.96
CA GLN A 239 12.05 35.66 35.55
C GLN A 239 13.50 35.48 35.07
N ASN A 240 13.68 34.76 33.96
CA ASN A 240 14.96 34.54 33.32
C ASN A 240 15.31 35.70 32.36
N ALA A 241 16.58 35.74 31.92
CA ALA A 241 17.07 36.81 31.04
C ALA A 241 16.55 36.73 29.60
N ASP A 242 16.09 35.55 29.18
CA ASP A 242 15.54 35.21 27.87
C ASP A 242 14.03 35.47 27.75
N GLY A 243 13.38 35.98 28.81
CA GLY A 243 11.93 36.21 28.82
C GLY A 243 11.11 35.02 29.34
N GLY A 244 11.74 33.88 29.62
CA GLY A 244 11.10 32.74 30.29
C GLY A 244 11.09 32.85 31.81
N VAL A 245 10.59 31.80 32.46
CA VAL A 245 10.45 31.69 33.92
C VAL A 245 11.16 30.41 34.39
N SER A 246 11.81 30.47 35.55
CA SER A 246 12.32 29.30 36.26
C SER A 246 11.67 29.15 37.62
N PHE A 247 11.42 27.92 38.04
CA PHE A 247 10.85 27.62 39.35
C PHE A 247 11.24 26.23 39.82
N THR A 248 10.93 25.93 41.08
CA THR A 248 11.08 24.59 41.65
C THR A 248 9.73 24.02 42.04
N ALA A 249 9.58 22.69 41.95
CA ALA A 249 8.44 21.97 42.49
C ALA A 249 8.93 20.78 43.32
N LYS A 250 8.16 20.36 44.31
CA LYS A 250 8.44 19.11 45.03
C LYS A 250 8.16 17.94 44.12
N GLY A 251 9.20 17.20 43.77
CA GLY A 251 9.09 16.00 42.95
C GLY A 251 8.43 14.85 43.69
N PRO A 252 8.14 13.75 42.98
CA PRO A 252 7.40 12.64 43.54
C PRO A 252 8.11 11.91 44.71
N THR A 253 9.44 11.95 44.75
CA THR A 253 10.26 11.43 45.86
C THR A 253 10.41 12.42 47.03
N GLY A 254 9.86 13.64 46.90
CA GLY A 254 9.99 14.74 47.87
C GLY A 254 11.22 15.64 47.66
N ASP A 255 12.08 15.31 46.70
CA ASP A 255 13.22 16.12 46.30
C ASP A 255 12.78 17.38 45.54
N ASP A 256 13.60 18.45 45.58
CA ASP A 256 13.31 19.63 44.77
C ASP A 256 13.66 19.36 43.31
N MET A 257 12.67 19.55 42.44
CA MET A 257 12.83 19.53 41.00
C MET A 257 12.84 20.93 40.45
N ARG A 258 13.65 21.16 39.42
CA ARG A 258 13.78 22.45 38.75
C ARG A 258 13.00 22.44 37.44
N PHE A 259 12.42 23.57 37.09
CA PHE A 259 11.69 23.80 35.85
C PHE A 259 12.17 25.10 35.22
N ILE A 260 12.20 25.13 33.90
CA ILE A 260 12.50 26.31 33.08
C ILE A 260 11.52 26.38 31.92
N THR A 261 11.14 27.59 31.52
CA THR A 261 10.20 27.83 30.42
C THR A 261 10.83 28.73 29.37
N THR A 262 10.26 28.74 28.17
CA THR A 262 10.54 29.76 27.14
C THR A 262 9.74 31.04 27.40
N GLU A 263 9.95 32.07 26.58
CA GLU A 263 9.17 33.32 26.61
C GLU A 263 7.68 33.04 26.37
N GLY A 264 6.79 33.79 27.05
CA GLY A 264 5.35 33.61 26.91
C GLY A 264 4.72 32.62 27.90
N VAL A 265 5.46 32.15 28.90
CA VAL A 265 4.90 31.40 30.04
C VAL A 265 4.82 32.28 31.28
N SER A 266 3.68 32.24 31.98
CA SER A 266 3.52 32.82 33.31
C SER A 266 3.10 31.76 34.34
N VAL A 267 3.63 31.88 35.56
CA VAL A 267 3.36 30.93 36.66
C VAL A 267 2.70 31.70 37.80
N GLU A 268 1.46 31.35 38.11
CA GLU A 268 0.65 31.97 39.16
C GLU A 268 0.16 30.92 40.17
N GLU A 269 -0.27 31.34 41.36
CA GLU A 269 -0.72 30.40 42.40
C GLU A 269 -1.92 29.58 41.89
N GLY A 270 -1.67 28.28 41.66
CA GLY A 270 -2.67 27.32 41.18
C GLY A 270 -2.75 27.17 39.66
N SER A 271 -1.88 27.81 38.87
CA SER A 271 -1.91 27.67 37.41
C SER A 271 -0.64 28.10 36.67
N ILE A 272 -0.47 27.59 35.44
CA ILE A 272 0.54 28.04 34.48
C ILE A 272 -0.16 28.47 33.18
N THR A 273 0.09 29.68 32.69
CA THR A 273 -0.48 30.16 31.42
C THR A 273 0.59 30.15 30.33
N PHE A 274 0.23 29.64 29.15
CA PHE A 274 1.08 29.54 27.98
C PHE A 274 0.52 30.40 26.85
N SER A 275 1.37 31.24 26.26
CA SER A 275 1.14 31.87 24.96
C SER A 275 1.54 30.94 23.80
N SER A 276 1.13 31.27 22.58
CA SER A 276 1.48 30.53 21.36
C SER A 276 3.00 30.33 21.22
N GLY A 277 3.45 29.08 21.05
CA GLY A 277 4.86 28.71 20.91
C GLY A 277 5.66 28.67 22.22
N ALA A 278 5.01 28.79 23.38
CA ALA A 278 5.67 28.75 24.68
C ALA A 278 5.76 27.32 25.23
N ASP A 279 6.88 27.00 25.90
CA ASP A 279 7.21 25.66 26.40
C ASP A 279 7.67 25.70 27.86
N LEU A 280 7.48 24.59 28.55
CA LEU A 280 7.93 24.29 29.91
C LEU A 280 8.71 22.98 29.93
N TYR A 281 9.86 22.99 30.58
CA TYR A 281 10.78 21.86 30.67
C TYR A 281 11.15 21.54 32.12
N GLY A 282 10.90 20.31 32.55
CA GLY A 282 11.40 19.76 33.81
C GLY A 282 12.87 19.39 33.71
N LEU A 283 13.70 19.89 34.62
CA LEU A 283 15.15 19.73 34.62
C LEU A 283 15.65 18.54 35.46
N ASP A 284 14.77 17.92 36.23
CA ASP A 284 15.09 16.76 37.05
C ASP A 284 14.12 15.62 36.71
N ALA A 285 14.51 14.38 36.98
CA ALA A 285 13.68 13.23 36.69
C ALA A 285 12.59 13.01 37.74
N ILE A 286 11.42 12.59 37.30
CA ILE A 286 10.32 12.08 38.13
C ILE A 286 10.24 10.55 38.19
N GLY A 287 11.02 9.83 37.38
CA GLY A 287 10.86 8.39 37.16
C GLY A 287 10.12 8.11 35.85
N ARG A 288 9.85 6.83 35.55
CA ARG A 288 9.23 6.43 34.28
C ARG A 288 7.79 6.94 34.24
N ILE A 289 7.50 7.88 33.35
CA ILE A 289 6.14 8.36 33.11
C ILE A 289 5.36 7.26 32.39
N LEU A 290 4.19 6.93 32.92
CA LEU A 290 3.27 5.94 32.38
C LEU A 290 2.07 6.60 31.71
N ALA A 291 1.63 7.75 32.23
CA ALA A 291 0.55 8.55 31.66
C ALA A 291 0.55 9.96 32.30
N TYR A 292 -0.24 10.87 31.75
CA TYR A 292 -0.50 12.16 32.37
C TYR A 292 -1.95 12.61 32.11
N LYS A 293 -2.43 13.56 32.91
CA LYS A 293 -3.79 14.11 32.84
C LYS A 293 -3.73 15.62 33.12
N PRO A 294 -3.76 16.47 32.08
CA PRO A 294 -3.80 17.92 32.22
C PRO A 294 -5.25 18.41 32.38
N ILE A 295 -5.46 19.51 33.08
CA ILE A 295 -6.70 20.30 33.03
C ILE A 295 -6.36 21.71 32.56
N VAL A 296 -6.79 22.05 31.35
CA VAL A 296 -6.56 23.37 30.74
C VAL A 296 -7.85 24.19 30.63
N SER A 297 -7.75 25.52 30.49
CA SER A 297 -8.86 26.44 30.25
C SER A 297 -9.32 26.41 28.79
N ASP A 298 -10.63 26.57 28.53
CA ASP A 298 -11.22 26.56 27.17
C ASP A 298 -10.52 27.59 26.25
N PRO A 299 -9.80 27.15 25.20
CA PRO A 299 -9.07 28.05 24.32
C PRO A 299 -9.96 28.74 23.27
N GLY A 300 -11.28 28.44 23.21
CA GLY A 300 -12.18 28.94 22.16
C GLY A 300 -12.26 28.04 20.92
N GLU A 301 -12.85 28.52 19.82
CA GLU A 301 -13.13 27.74 18.59
C GLU A 301 -11.89 27.35 17.74
N GLY A 302 -10.70 27.27 18.32
CA GLY A 302 -9.42 27.01 17.63
C GLY A 302 -8.74 25.70 18.02
N GLU A 303 -7.95 25.13 17.11
CA GLU A 303 -7.09 23.96 17.39
C GLU A 303 -5.88 24.40 18.25
N VAL A 304 -5.89 24.10 19.55
CA VAL A 304 -4.71 24.22 20.42
C VAL A 304 -4.10 22.84 20.63
N TRP A 305 -2.78 22.73 20.49
CA TRP A 305 -2.05 21.48 20.71
C TRP A 305 -1.22 21.57 21.97
N ILE A 306 -1.36 20.59 22.86
CA ILE A 306 -0.45 20.41 23.98
C ILE A 306 0.51 19.29 23.59
N ASN A 307 1.78 19.65 23.49
CA ASN A 307 2.86 18.71 23.21
C ASN A 307 3.48 18.28 24.53
N PHE A 308 3.71 16.98 24.68
CA PHE A 308 4.44 16.46 25.82
C PHE A 308 5.79 15.97 25.34
N SER A 309 6.84 16.58 25.87
CA SER A 309 8.20 16.22 25.49
C SER A 309 8.89 15.45 26.60
N GLY A 310 9.57 14.41 26.17
CA GLY A 310 10.53 13.66 26.93
C GLY A 310 11.93 14.22 26.75
N GLY A 311 12.84 13.99 27.69
CA GLY A 311 14.23 14.43 27.54
C GLY A 311 15.22 13.44 28.12
N TYR A 312 16.34 13.30 27.42
CA TYR A 312 17.53 12.61 27.92
C TYR A 312 18.63 13.63 28.18
N THR A 313 19.52 13.31 29.11
CA THR A 313 20.79 14.04 29.26
C THR A 313 21.89 13.28 28.53
N PHE A 314 22.92 13.99 28.06
CA PHE A 314 24.02 13.41 27.28
C PHE A 314 24.88 12.38 28.04
N ASP A 315 24.81 12.35 29.38
CA ASP A 315 25.54 11.38 30.22
C ASP A 315 24.66 10.24 30.73
N GLY A 316 23.41 10.13 30.24
CA GLY A 316 22.44 9.14 30.71
C GLY A 316 21.97 9.40 32.14
N SER A 317 22.27 10.57 32.71
CA SER A 317 21.77 10.95 34.03
C SER A 317 20.33 11.43 33.95
N ALA A 318 19.65 11.35 35.09
CA ALA A 318 18.26 11.75 35.21
C ALA A 318 18.11 13.28 35.45
N SER A 319 19.19 14.07 35.46
CA SER A 319 19.18 15.49 35.86
C SER A 319 20.18 16.30 35.04
N ALA A 320 19.73 17.40 34.44
CA ALA A 320 20.65 18.34 33.75
C ALA A 320 20.75 19.67 34.49
N ALA A 321 21.88 20.36 34.33
CA ALA A 321 22.06 21.69 34.87
C ALA A 321 21.35 22.79 34.05
N THR A 322 21.19 22.58 32.74
CA THR A 322 20.69 23.53 31.74
C THR A 322 19.94 22.81 30.61
N LEU A 323 19.21 23.55 29.77
CA LEU A 323 18.57 23.03 28.55
C LEU A 323 19.59 22.54 27.52
N GLU A 324 20.71 23.25 27.37
CA GLU A 324 21.81 22.94 26.43
C GLU A 324 22.46 21.56 26.63
N ASN A 325 22.25 20.92 27.79
CA ASN A 325 22.79 19.58 28.11
C ASN A 325 21.79 18.45 27.83
N ARG A 326 20.86 18.64 26.89
CA ARG A 326 19.76 17.70 26.61
C ARG A 326 19.51 17.50 25.13
N PHE A 327 18.93 16.34 24.83
CA PHE A 327 18.17 16.13 23.62
C PHE A 327 16.71 15.81 24.01
N ALA A 328 15.75 16.52 23.39
CA ALA A 328 14.32 16.38 23.68
C ALA A 328 13.68 15.41 22.68
N VAL A 329 13.14 14.30 23.17
CA VAL A 329 12.25 13.46 22.34
C VAL A 329 10.87 14.08 22.37
N TRP A 330 10.46 14.60 21.22
CA TRP A 330 9.10 15.06 21.00
C TRP A 330 8.19 13.85 20.83
N ASP A 331 7.07 13.84 21.57
CA ASP A 331 6.04 12.82 21.44
C ASP A 331 4.63 13.45 21.44
N VAL A 332 3.67 12.67 20.97
CA VAL A 332 2.24 12.94 20.69
C VAL A 332 1.72 14.34 21.07
N SER A 333 1.38 15.12 20.05
CA SER A 333 0.53 16.29 20.20
C SER A 333 -0.91 15.87 20.47
N THR A 334 -1.53 16.37 21.54
CA THR A 334 -2.96 16.15 21.84
C THR A 334 -3.73 17.45 21.64
N ARG A 335 -4.92 17.39 21.01
CA ARG A 335 -5.76 18.57 20.84
C ARG A 335 -6.36 18.94 22.20
N ALA A 336 -6.30 20.21 22.57
CA ALA A 336 -6.86 20.72 23.82
C ALA A 336 -8.38 20.48 23.91
N VAL A 337 -9.07 20.42 22.77
CA VAL A 337 -10.50 20.06 22.69
C VAL A 337 -10.74 18.61 23.14
N ASP A 338 -9.85 17.68 22.77
CA ASP A 338 -9.93 16.27 23.16
C ASP A 338 -9.68 16.11 24.67
N ALA A 339 -8.83 16.97 25.27
CA ALA A 339 -8.56 17.00 26.71
C ALA A 339 -9.74 17.57 27.55
N MET A 340 -10.74 18.19 26.92
CA MET A 340 -11.86 18.87 27.60
C MET A 340 -13.19 18.12 27.53
N HIS A 341 -13.46 17.42 26.42
CA HIS A 341 -14.83 17.02 26.07
C HIS A 341 -15.23 15.61 26.48
N GLU A 342 -14.29 14.74 26.83
CA GLU A 342 -14.61 13.36 27.17
C GLU A 342 -13.94 13.01 28.50
N ASN A 343 -14.56 12.13 29.31
CA ASN A 343 -13.87 11.39 30.36
C ASN A 343 -12.83 10.41 29.75
N PHE A 344 -12.20 10.79 28.65
CA PHE A 344 -11.03 10.15 28.12
C PHE A 344 -9.89 10.45 29.08
N THR A 345 -9.60 9.46 29.91
CA THR A 345 -8.24 9.20 30.35
C THR A 345 -7.42 9.04 29.07
N VAL A 346 -6.86 10.14 28.54
CA VAL A 346 -5.83 10.03 27.51
C VAL A 346 -4.62 9.41 28.20
N LEU A 347 -4.67 8.09 28.29
CA LEU A 347 -3.49 7.26 28.37
C LEU A 347 -2.84 7.31 27.00
N SER A 348 -2.26 8.47 26.67
CA SER A 348 -1.03 8.45 25.91
C SER A 348 -0.03 7.81 26.86
N MET A 349 -0.04 6.48 26.90
CA MET A 349 1.10 5.76 27.40
C MET A 349 2.26 6.26 26.55
N MET A 350 3.20 6.95 27.20
CA MET A 350 4.48 7.16 26.56
C MET A 350 5.06 5.74 26.44
N ASP A 351 4.95 5.16 25.25
CA ASP A 351 5.76 3.99 24.86
C ASP A 351 7.24 4.34 24.96
N HIS A 352 7.55 5.64 24.94
CA HIS A 352 8.83 6.24 25.26
C HIS A 352 8.99 6.35 26.78
N GLN A 353 10.19 6.15 27.28
CA GLN A 353 10.50 6.26 28.70
C GLN A 353 11.15 7.63 29.01
N PRO A 354 10.46 8.78 28.90
CA PRO A 354 11.02 9.97 29.47
C PRO A 354 10.88 9.92 30.98
N ASN A 355 11.99 10.19 31.64
CA ASN A 355 12.00 10.37 33.07
C ASN A 355 11.61 11.81 33.46
N MET A 356 11.16 12.67 32.53
CA MET A 356 11.01 14.12 32.71
C MET A 356 9.69 14.61 32.12
N VAL A 357 9.16 15.71 32.67
CA VAL A 357 7.93 16.36 32.18
C VAL A 357 8.29 17.58 31.33
N GLY A 358 7.95 17.55 30.05
CA GLY A 358 7.92 18.71 29.17
C GLY A 358 6.49 18.99 28.69
N ILE A 359 6.11 20.26 28.59
CA ILE A 359 4.78 20.68 28.12
C ILE A 359 4.97 21.88 27.20
N GLY A 360 4.49 21.80 25.97
CA GLY A 360 4.58 22.87 24.98
C GLY A 360 3.24 23.26 24.38
N ALA A 361 3.12 24.52 23.98
CA ALA A 361 2.04 25.06 23.15
C ALA A 361 2.45 24.94 21.67
N GLY A 362 1.85 24.00 20.93
CA GLY A 362 2.24 23.76 19.52
C GLY A 362 2.08 24.98 18.59
N ASN A 363 2.98 25.09 17.61
CA ASN A 363 3.01 26.17 16.61
C ASN A 363 2.01 25.94 15.46
N VAL A 364 0.72 26.26 15.64
CA VAL A 364 -0.20 26.38 14.47
C VAL A 364 -1.26 27.48 14.67
N ILE A 365 -1.01 28.62 14.01
CA ILE A 365 -1.98 29.58 13.42
C ILE A 365 -2.86 30.46 14.35
N HIS A 366 -2.97 30.24 15.67
CA HIS A 366 -3.77 31.14 16.56
C HIS A 366 -3.02 31.74 17.77
N GLN A 367 -3.51 32.90 18.23
CA GLN A 367 -2.84 33.87 19.13
C GLN A 367 -3.32 33.85 20.60
N ASP A 368 -4.20 32.92 20.99
CA ASP A 368 -4.85 32.98 22.30
C ASP A 368 -4.11 32.15 23.36
N ASP A 369 -3.99 32.70 24.58
CA ASP A 369 -3.34 32.07 25.72
C ASP A 369 -4.22 30.96 26.33
N TYR A 370 -3.62 29.88 26.86
CA TYR A 370 -4.35 28.88 27.65
C TYR A 370 -3.73 28.68 29.03
N THR A 371 -4.54 28.28 30.00
CA THR A 371 -4.15 28.13 31.41
C THR A 371 -4.24 26.67 31.84
N LEU A 372 -3.11 26.08 32.21
CA LEU A 372 -2.99 24.78 32.85
C LEU A 372 -3.25 24.93 34.36
N SER A 373 -4.33 24.33 34.85
CA SER A 373 -4.78 24.40 36.24
C SER A 373 -4.53 23.11 37.04
N GLU A 374 -4.32 21.99 36.34
CA GLU A 374 -3.91 20.73 36.95
C GLU A 374 -3.03 19.94 35.98
N LEU A 375 -2.05 19.20 36.49
CA LEU A 375 -1.31 18.20 35.72
C LEU A 375 -0.96 17.03 36.62
N ILE A 376 -1.74 15.96 36.52
CA ILE A 376 -1.48 14.70 37.22
C ILE A 376 -0.60 13.83 36.33
N VAL A 377 0.54 13.39 36.83
CA VAL A 377 1.44 12.46 36.15
C VAL A 377 1.40 11.13 36.87
N TYR A 378 1.18 10.05 36.12
CA TYR A 378 1.25 8.67 36.58
C TYR A 378 2.64 8.14 36.26
N TYR A 379 3.34 7.58 37.24
CA TYR A 379 4.73 7.19 37.08
C TYR A 379 5.11 5.95 37.93
N ASP A 380 6.22 5.33 37.55
CA ASP A 380 6.96 4.32 38.33
C ASP A 380 8.28 4.92 38.83
N GLU A 381 8.70 4.58 40.05
CA GLU A 381 9.97 4.97 40.68
C GLU A 381 11.23 4.37 40.02
N SER A 382 11.10 3.70 38.86
CA SER A 382 12.24 3.21 38.10
C SER A 382 13.21 4.37 37.80
N THR A 383 14.50 4.17 38.09
CA THR A 383 15.57 5.17 37.95
C THR A 383 16.44 4.94 36.72
N TYR A 384 16.06 4.01 35.84
CA TYR A 384 16.89 3.65 34.69
C TYR A 384 16.64 4.64 33.54
N SER A 385 17.73 5.17 32.99
CA SER A 385 17.72 5.83 31.68
C SER A 385 17.60 4.76 30.59
N THR A 386 16.73 4.97 29.62
CA THR A 386 16.62 4.10 28.44
C THR A 386 17.86 4.28 27.57
N PRO A 387 18.63 3.21 27.30
CA PRO A 387 19.75 3.32 26.37
C PRO A 387 19.22 3.59 24.94
N ILE A 388 20.08 4.05 24.03
CA ILE A 388 19.75 4.14 22.61
C ILE A 388 19.98 2.77 21.98
N ARG A 389 18.98 2.24 21.28
CA ARG A 389 19.03 0.92 20.62
C ARG A 389 19.67 1.01 19.23
N LYS A 390 19.25 1.98 18.42
CA LYS A 390 19.69 2.12 17.03
C LYS A 390 19.71 3.60 16.62
N ALA A 391 20.59 3.95 15.68
CA ALA A 391 20.54 5.21 14.98
C ALA A 391 20.21 4.95 13.51
N TYR A 392 19.44 5.85 12.93
CA TYR A 392 19.06 5.81 11.54
C TYR A 392 19.47 7.12 10.90
N LEU A 393 19.97 7.03 9.68
CA LEU A 393 20.07 8.21 8.83
C LEU A 393 18.81 8.22 7.98
N GLU A 394 17.96 9.20 8.22
CA GLU A 394 16.81 9.38 7.36
C GLU A 394 17.31 10.02 6.06
N PRO A 395 17.09 9.40 4.89
CA PRO A 395 17.25 10.06 3.61
C PRO A 395 16.09 11.06 3.49
N THR A 396 16.21 12.20 4.15
CA THR A 396 15.17 13.23 4.07
C THR A 396 15.40 14.04 2.83
N PHE A 397 14.30 14.30 2.12
CA PHE A 397 14.00 15.58 1.49
C PHE A 397 15.23 16.36 1.03
N TYR A 398 15.58 16.26 -0.25
CA TYR A 398 16.59 17.12 -0.86
C TYR A 398 16.24 18.62 -0.88
N GLY A 399 15.36 19.13 0.00
CA GLY A 399 15.20 20.56 0.17
C GLY A 399 14.17 21.00 1.21
N THR A 400 14.66 21.43 2.37
CA THR A 400 14.06 22.54 3.13
C THR A 400 15.12 23.27 3.96
N TYR A 401 15.99 24.01 3.27
CA TYR A 401 16.48 25.29 3.82
C TYR A 401 15.31 26.28 3.74
N PHE A 402 14.74 26.69 4.87
CA PHE A 402 13.98 27.95 4.89
C PHE A 402 14.32 28.82 6.11
N GLU A 403 15.04 29.90 5.75
CA GLU A 403 15.03 31.24 6.37
C GLU A 403 15.94 31.51 7.58
N GLY A 404 17.24 31.58 7.29
CA GLY A 404 18.02 32.77 7.67
C GLY A 404 19.14 32.63 8.71
N ASP A 405 20.03 31.64 8.53
CA ASP A 405 21.35 31.41 9.14
C ASP A 405 21.40 31.17 10.68
N PHE A 406 22.00 30.10 11.25
CA PHE A 406 23.05 29.16 10.79
C PHE A 406 22.83 27.68 11.23
N TYR A 407 22.96 26.74 10.28
CA TYR A 407 23.58 25.39 10.36
C TYR A 407 24.82 25.49 9.46
N ASP A 408 26.03 25.14 9.94
CA ASP A 408 27.25 25.15 9.11
C ASP A 408 28.25 24.06 9.56
N PRO A 409 27.98 22.79 9.22
CA PRO A 409 28.96 21.71 9.25
C PRO A 409 30.17 22.01 8.34
N SER A 410 30.09 23.06 7.51
CA SER A 410 31.02 23.72 6.57
C SER A 410 31.87 22.84 5.66
N LYS A 411 31.77 21.52 5.81
CA LYS A 411 32.69 20.52 5.31
C LYS A 411 32.12 19.12 5.24
N GLU A 412 30.87 18.88 5.62
CA GLU A 412 30.26 17.64 5.14
C GLU A 412 30.16 17.76 3.62
N ARG A 413 31.04 17.00 2.96
CA ARG A 413 31.20 16.98 1.52
C ARG A 413 31.12 15.55 1.11
N TYR A 414 29.88 15.19 0.90
CA TYR A 414 29.58 14.31 -0.16
C TYR A 414 30.04 14.86 -1.54
N ASP A 415 30.06 13.92 -2.48
CA ASP A 415 29.83 14.07 -3.91
C ASP A 415 31.07 14.11 -4.75
N SER A 416 30.94 13.51 -5.92
CA SER A 416 30.94 14.51 -6.99
C SER A 416 29.93 14.25 -8.08
N ASP A 417 29.57 13.00 -8.37
CA ASP A 417 28.57 12.73 -9.39
C ASP A 417 27.72 11.47 -9.09
N GLU A 418 27.83 10.85 -7.90
CA GLU A 418 27.64 9.40 -7.61
C GLU A 418 26.67 9.07 -6.43
N MET A 419 25.80 10.01 -6.07
CA MET A 419 24.70 9.95 -5.08
C MET A 419 25.00 9.97 -3.54
N VAL A 420 24.30 10.89 -2.83
CA VAL A 420 24.74 11.87 -1.79
C VAL A 420 24.67 11.52 -0.31
N PHE A 421 25.45 12.23 0.55
CA PHE A 421 25.11 12.40 1.97
C PHE A 421 25.20 13.84 2.54
N ASP A 422 24.02 14.45 2.64
CA ASP A 422 23.53 15.27 3.78
C ASP A 422 22.30 14.51 4.32
N PHE A 423 22.15 14.30 5.64
CA PHE A 423 21.12 13.46 6.25
C PHE A 423 20.64 14.00 7.61
N TYR A 424 19.39 13.69 8.03
CA TYR A 424 19.00 13.84 9.44
C TYR A 424 19.37 12.58 10.22
N LEU A 425 19.94 12.79 11.40
CA LEU A 425 20.26 11.73 12.34
C LEU A 425 19.09 11.49 13.29
N MET A 426 18.50 10.30 13.21
CA MET A 426 17.46 9.86 14.12
C MET A 426 18.00 8.84 15.13
N LEU A 427 17.53 8.92 16.37
CA LEU A 427 17.94 8.02 17.46
C LEU A 427 16.72 7.29 18.01
N LEU A 428 16.77 5.96 17.98
CA LEU A 428 15.72 5.09 18.51
C LEU A 428 16.12 4.58 19.90
N PRO A 429 15.34 4.88 20.97
CA PRO A 429 15.61 4.37 22.31
C PRO A 429 15.32 2.86 22.44
N ASP A 430 15.97 2.21 23.39
CA ASP A 430 15.84 0.78 23.72
C ASP A 430 14.67 0.53 24.66
N ILE A 431 13.48 0.43 24.07
CA ILE A 431 12.23 0.27 24.81
C ILE A 431 12.17 -1.16 25.39
N ALA A 432 12.30 -1.28 26.71
CA ALA A 432 12.39 -2.56 27.43
C ALA A 432 11.09 -3.39 27.49
N TYR A 433 9.99 -2.96 26.87
CA TYR A 433 8.69 -3.62 26.94
C TYR A 433 7.99 -3.66 25.56
N GLU A 434 7.94 -4.84 24.95
CA GLU A 434 7.03 -5.18 23.84
C GLU A 434 5.61 -5.37 24.41
N ILE A 435 4.83 -4.29 24.54
CA ILE A 435 3.50 -4.38 25.19
C ILE A 435 2.43 -4.90 24.21
N ASN A 436 2.68 -4.92 22.89
CA ASN A 436 1.74 -5.51 21.95
C ASN A 436 2.42 -5.95 20.64
N PRO A 437 2.40 -7.25 20.27
CA PRO A 437 2.88 -7.71 18.97
C PRO A 437 2.18 -7.03 17.77
N ASP A 438 0.93 -6.57 17.93
CA ASP A 438 0.19 -5.86 16.89
C ASP A 438 0.54 -4.34 16.80
N ASN A 439 1.17 -3.75 17.83
CA ASN A 439 1.74 -2.38 17.74
C ASN A 439 3.26 -2.41 17.50
N THR A 440 3.93 -3.55 17.61
CA THR A 440 5.35 -3.62 17.25
C THR A 440 5.57 -3.30 15.78
N ASP A 441 4.67 -3.65 14.87
CA ASP A 441 4.77 -3.21 13.47
C ASP A 441 4.58 -1.67 13.34
N PHE A 442 3.76 -1.07 14.19
CA PHE A 442 3.58 0.39 14.29
C PHE A 442 4.79 1.10 14.95
N LEU A 443 5.52 0.40 15.83
CA LEU A 443 6.74 0.87 16.53
C LEU A 443 8.04 0.56 15.75
N LEU A 444 7.99 -0.40 14.83
CA LEU A 444 9.11 -0.84 13.98
C LEU A 444 9.05 -0.22 12.58
N ASN A 445 7.92 0.39 12.19
CA ASN A 445 7.80 1.19 10.99
C ASN A 445 8.19 2.66 11.28
N PRO A 446 9.39 3.11 10.87
CA PRO A 446 9.88 4.45 11.20
C PRO A 446 8.97 5.57 10.65
N GLU A 447 8.23 5.31 9.57
CA GLU A 447 7.45 6.32 8.84
C GLU A 447 6.15 6.76 9.52
N LEU A 448 5.50 5.87 10.26
CA LEU A 448 4.33 6.26 11.05
C LEU A 448 4.71 7.18 12.22
N TYR A 449 5.98 7.13 12.65
CA TYR A 449 6.57 8.03 13.66
C TYR A 449 7.32 9.23 13.08
N MET A 450 7.69 9.21 11.79
CA MET A 450 8.46 10.29 11.12
C MET A 450 7.75 11.65 11.13
N SER A 451 6.43 11.71 11.32
CA SER A 451 5.73 12.99 11.52
C SER A 451 5.81 13.56 12.94
N ARG A 452 6.36 12.82 13.93
CA ARG A 452 6.15 13.14 15.37
C ARG A 452 7.36 13.04 16.30
N SER A 453 8.51 12.53 15.87
CA SER A 453 9.73 12.49 16.69
C SER A 453 10.93 13.12 15.97
N VAL A 454 10.83 14.41 15.68
CA VAL A 454 11.93 15.19 15.09
C VAL A 454 12.81 15.73 16.20
N LEU A 455 14.09 15.34 16.18
CA LEU A 455 15.15 15.91 17.02
C LEU A 455 15.98 16.83 16.13
N ASP A 456 15.70 18.13 16.20
CA ASP A 456 16.59 19.16 15.67
C ASP A 456 17.76 19.30 16.66
N ILE A 457 18.90 18.71 16.32
CA ILE A 457 20.08 18.63 17.20
C ILE A 457 21.11 19.65 16.72
N ASP A 458 21.44 20.61 17.59
CA ASP A 458 22.48 21.62 17.38
C ASP A 458 23.86 20.98 17.05
N ASP A 459 24.61 21.60 16.13
CA ASP A 459 25.84 21.08 15.46
C ASP A 459 27.00 20.76 16.41
N GLU A 460 26.92 21.19 17.67
CA GLU A 460 27.95 20.98 18.68
C GLU A 460 27.79 19.65 19.45
N LEU A 461 26.72 18.88 19.18
CA LEU A 461 26.29 17.76 20.03
C LEU A 461 26.78 16.37 19.61
N TYR A 462 27.19 16.19 18.36
CA TYR A 462 27.77 14.94 17.85
C TYR A 462 28.80 15.23 16.77
N THR A 463 29.57 14.20 16.39
CA THR A 463 30.50 14.25 15.25
C THR A 463 30.37 13.01 14.40
N ILE A 464 30.54 13.15 13.09
CA ILE A 464 30.52 12.01 12.17
C ILE A 464 31.91 11.35 12.13
N GLY A 465 31.94 10.04 12.39
CA GLY A 465 33.12 9.18 12.43
C GLY A 465 33.45 8.52 11.08
N ASN A 466 33.89 7.27 11.08
CA ASN A 466 34.27 6.54 9.87
C ASN A 466 33.06 6.05 9.05
N LEU A 467 33.22 6.01 7.73
CA LEU A 467 32.34 5.27 6.81
C LEU A 467 32.82 3.82 6.75
N LYS A 468 31.92 2.84 6.74
CA LYS A 468 32.23 1.41 6.76
C LYS A 468 31.46 0.63 5.68
N ASP A 469 32.07 -0.43 5.17
CA ASP A 469 31.38 -1.44 4.34
C ASP A 469 30.60 -2.45 5.20
N ALA A 470 29.86 -3.36 4.55
CA ALA A 470 29.06 -4.38 5.22
C ALA A 470 29.86 -5.35 6.12
N ASP A 471 31.18 -5.46 5.90
CA ASP A 471 32.09 -6.27 6.72
C ASP A 471 32.73 -5.45 7.87
N GLY A 472 32.40 -4.15 7.98
CA GLY A 472 32.90 -3.23 8.99
C GLY A 472 34.28 -2.63 8.68
N ASN A 473 34.80 -2.77 7.46
CA ASN A 473 36.05 -2.15 7.06
C ASN A 473 35.84 -0.66 6.76
N ILE A 474 36.79 0.18 7.18
CA ILE A 474 36.72 1.63 6.98
C ILE A 474 36.95 1.97 5.50
N LEU A 475 35.97 2.66 4.90
CA LEU A 475 36.00 3.18 3.53
C LEU A 475 36.59 4.59 3.46
N ASN A 476 37.24 4.90 2.35
CA ASN A 476 37.67 6.26 2.04
C ASN A 476 36.50 7.08 1.47
N LYS A 477 36.00 8.01 2.29
CA LYS A 477 34.86 8.89 1.99
C LYS A 477 35.01 9.71 0.70
N ASP A 478 36.25 9.94 0.25
CA ASP A 478 36.52 10.75 -0.96
C ASP A 478 36.62 9.92 -2.25
N THR A 479 36.74 8.59 -2.18
CA THR A 479 37.08 7.77 -3.37
C THR A 479 36.37 6.43 -3.51
N ASP A 480 35.83 5.88 -2.41
CA ASP A 480 35.29 4.53 -2.41
C ASP A 480 33.77 4.59 -2.64
N PRO A 481 33.22 3.76 -3.54
CA PRO A 481 31.78 3.78 -3.84
C PRO A 481 30.98 3.21 -2.68
N LEU A 482 29.77 3.72 -2.51
CA LEU A 482 28.81 3.19 -1.55
C LEU A 482 28.11 1.96 -2.14
N THR A 483 27.90 0.95 -1.30
CA THR A 483 27.15 -0.26 -1.66
C THR A 483 26.10 -0.56 -0.60
N VAL A 484 25.11 -1.41 -0.93
CA VAL A 484 24.14 -1.91 0.05
C VAL A 484 24.86 -2.49 1.26
N GLY A 485 24.41 -2.12 2.47
CA GLY A 485 24.99 -2.54 3.74
C GLY A 485 26.10 -1.65 4.30
N CYS A 486 26.45 -0.54 3.64
CA CYS A 486 27.34 0.47 4.21
C CYS A 486 26.75 1.16 5.44
N THR A 487 27.60 1.58 6.38
CA THR A 487 27.21 2.33 7.59
C THR A 487 28.14 3.52 7.84
N ILE A 488 27.69 4.51 8.62
CA ILE A 488 28.52 5.61 9.09
C ILE A 488 28.51 5.70 10.62
N GLU A 489 29.67 5.96 11.22
CA GLU A 489 29.77 6.19 12.66
C GLU A 489 29.20 7.56 13.03
N VAL A 490 28.42 7.58 14.09
CA VAL A 490 27.90 8.78 14.74
C VAL A 490 28.42 8.80 16.18
N ILE A 491 29.22 9.81 16.51
CA ILE A 491 29.97 9.89 17.77
C ILE A 491 29.40 11.00 18.64
N PHE A 492 28.77 10.59 19.74
CA PHE A 492 28.34 11.47 20.83
C PHE A 492 29.46 11.62 21.88
N PRO A 493 29.36 12.58 22.83
CA PRO A 493 30.37 12.76 23.88
C PRO A 493 30.63 11.50 24.73
N THR A 494 29.65 10.62 24.87
CA THR A 494 29.68 9.47 25.79
C THR A 494 29.48 8.11 25.12
N PHE A 495 29.06 8.04 23.85
CA PHE A 495 28.86 6.79 23.11
C PHE A 495 29.00 6.98 21.59
N THR A 496 29.08 5.87 20.85
CA THR A 496 29.14 5.84 19.38
C THR A 496 28.16 4.80 18.86
N VAL A 497 27.51 5.10 17.75
CA VAL A 497 26.56 4.22 17.07
C VAL A 497 26.85 4.19 15.57
N ASP A 498 26.75 3.03 14.95
CA ASP A 498 26.82 2.88 13.49
C ASP A 498 25.40 3.03 12.91
N ALA A 499 25.22 4.00 12.02
CA ALA A 499 23.96 4.26 11.33
C ALA A 499 24.02 3.72 9.89
N GLU A 500 23.01 2.97 9.48
CA GLU A 500 22.91 2.38 8.13
C GLU A 500 22.68 3.46 7.07
N LEU A 501 23.32 3.29 5.91
CA LEU A 501 23.17 4.19 4.76
C LEU A 501 22.16 3.60 3.76
N PRO A 502 21.10 4.35 3.40
CA PRO A 502 20.19 3.97 2.31
C PRO A 502 20.89 4.22 0.97
N VAL A 503 21.63 3.23 0.48
CA VAL A 503 22.36 3.35 -0.79
C VAL A 503 21.50 2.82 -1.93
N LEU A 504 21.03 3.73 -2.79
CA LEU A 504 20.49 3.39 -4.11
C LEU A 504 21.64 3.47 -5.12
N ALA A 505 21.90 2.37 -5.84
CA ALA A 505 22.96 2.36 -6.85
C ALA A 505 22.65 3.37 -7.96
N LYS A 506 23.60 4.26 -8.23
CA LYS A 506 23.52 5.15 -9.40
C LYS A 506 23.46 4.33 -10.67
N PHE A 507 22.51 4.69 -11.54
CA PHE A 507 22.13 3.90 -12.69
C PHE A 507 22.78 4.43 -13.97
N ASP A 508 24.01 4.01 -14.28
CA ASP A 508 24.78 4.48 -15.46
C ASP A 508 24.41 3.77 -16.79
N GLY A 509 23.43 2.86 -16.75
CA GLY A 509 22.97 2.04 -17.88
C GLY A 509 22.63 0.63 -17.43
N ALA A 510 21.68 -0.03 -18.10
CA ALA A 510 21.31 -1.40 -17.79
C ALA A 510 21.89 -2.38 -18.79
N GLU A 511 22.60 -3.39 -18.30
CA GLU A 511 23.02 -4.55 -19.09
C GLU A 511 21.88 -5.57 -19.25
N ASN A 512 20.90 -5.56 -18.34
CA ASN A 512 19.75 -6.46 -18.34
C ASN A 512 18.55 -5.86 -17.55
N LEU A 513 17.41 -6.53 -17.64
CA LEU A 513 16.12 -6.02 -17.19
C LEU A 513 16.01 -5.97 -15.66
N HIS A 514 16.78 -6.80 -14.98
CA HIS A 514 16.92 -6.81 -13.51
C HIS A 514 17.57 -5.54 -12.98
N GLN A 515 18.40 -4.90 -13.80
CA GLN A 515 18.94 -3.59 -13.48
C GLN A 515 17.89 -2.52 -13.77
N LEU A 516 17.22 -2.52 -14.94
CA LEU A 516 16.24 -1.47 -15.30
C LEU A 516 15.04 -1.37 -14.36
N ALA A 517 14.55 -2.52 -13.94
CA ALA A 517 13.43 -2.63 -13.03
C ALA A 517 13.96 -3.22 -11.72
N PRO A 518 14.74 -2.46 -10.92
CA PRO A 518 15.28 -2.99 -9.66
C PRO A 518 14.15 -3.32 -8.68
N TYR A 519 12.94 -2.85 -8.95
CA TYR A 519 11.74 -3.22 -8.21
C TYR A 519 11.24 -4.66 -8.49
N ARG A 520 11.71 -5.31 -9.55
CA ARG A 520 11.38 -6.70 -9.92
C ARG A 520 12.40 -7.69 -9.31
N ASN A 521 12.38 -8.96 -9.71
CA ASN A 521 13.42 -9.92 -9.33
C ASN A 521 14.79 -9.34 -9.69
N SER A 522 15.69 -9.23 -8.72
CA SER A 522 17.03 -8.68 -8.92
C SER A 522 18.05 -9.69 -9.49
N PHE A 523 17.60 -10.91 -9.78
CA PHE A 523 18.45 -12.02 -10.21
C PHE A 523 17.86 -12.78 -11.40
N SER A 524 18.73 -13.28 -12.28
CA SER A 524 18.37 -14.06 -13.48
C SER A 524 18.76 -15.53 -13.41
N ALA A 525 19.47 -15.95 -12.36
CA ALA A 525 20.03 -17.29 -12.24
C ALA A 525 20.03 -17.78 -10.78
N GLY A 526 20.11 -19.10 -10.59
CA GLY A 526 20.02 -19.78 -9.29
C GLY A 526 18.60 -20.21 -8.95
N SER A 527 18.41 -20.64 -7.70
CA SER A 527 17.12 -21.11 -7.18
C SER A 527 16.41 -20.00 -6.40
N VAL A 528 15.09 -19.95 -6.53
CA VAL A 528 14.21 -18.98 -5.87
C VAL A 528 13.03 -19.73 -5.26
N THR A 529 12.70 -19.38 -4.02
CA THR A 529 11.54 -19.94 -3.34
C THR A 529 10.36 -18.99 -3.53
N THR A 530 9.38 -19.39 -4.34
CA THR A 530 8.15 -18.62 -4.50
C THR A 530 7.16 -18.95 -3.38
N LEU A 531 6.69 -17.95 -2.65
CA LEU A 531 5.61 -18.12 -1.68
C LEU A 531 4.26 -18.20 -2.41
N VAL A 532 3.54 -19.30 -2.24
CA VAL A 532 2.22 -19.50 -2.85
C VAL A 532 1.16 -19.58 -1.75
N VAL A 533 0.15 -18.73 -1.84
CA VAL A 533 -0.88 -18.58 -0.81
C VAL A 533 -2.26 -18.81 -1.44
N PRO A 534 -2.86 -20.00 -1.24
CA PRO A 534 -4.25 -20.26 -1.61
C PRO A 534 -5.22 -19.48 -0.71
N ILE A 535 -6.12 -18.70 -1.31
CA ILE A 535 -7.08 -17.83 -0.62
C ILE A 535 -8.48 -18.42 -0.70
N ARG A 536 -9.12 -18.55 0.46
CA ARG A 536 -10.51 -18.98 0.61
C ARG A 536 -11.39 -17.79 0.99
N TRP A 537 -12.40 -17.53 0.17
CA TRP A 537 -13.31 -16.39 0.36
C TRP A 537 -14.51 -16.72 1.24
N ARG A 538 -14.99 -15.72 2.00
CA ARG A 538 -16.11 -15.89 2.95
C ARG A 538 -17.42 -16.37 2.34
N ASP A 539 -17.67 -16.02 1.08
CA ASP A 539 -18.86 -16.33 0.30
C ASP A 539 -18.65 -17.45 -0.73
N ALA A 540 -17.40 -17.90 -0.93
CA ALA A 540 -17.02 -18.91 -1.91
C ALA A 540 -16.27 -20.11 -1.31
N TYR A 541 -16.47 -20.44 -0.03
CA TYR A 541 -15.83 -21.59 0.64
C TYR A 541 -15.92 -22.91 -0.14
N GLY A 542 -17.00 -23.13 -0.89
CA GLY A 542 -17.19 -24.36 -1.68
C GLY A 542 -16.22 -24.51 -2.87
N GLU A 543 -15.65 -23.40 -3.34
CA GLU A 543 -14.66 -23.38 -4.44
C GLU A 543 -13.25 -23.73 -3.94
N ALA A 544 -12.98 -23.54 -2.64
CA ALA A 544 -11.72 -23.94 -2.00
C ALA A 544 -11.73 -25.42 -1.64
N ASN A 545 -11.08 -26.25 -2.47
CA ASN A 545 -11.08 -27.70 -2.33
C ASN A 545 -9.73 -28.35 -2.73
N ASP A 546 -9.60 -29.65 -2.44
CA ASP A 546 -8.38 -30.42 -2.72
C ASP A 546 -8.09 -30.59 -4.22
N GLU A 547 -9.11 -30.53 -5.08
CA GLU A 547 -8.95 -30.61 -6.53
C GLU A 547 -8.23 -29.37 -7.05
N LEU A 548 -8.64 -28.17 -6.59
CA LEU A 548 -7.98 -26.91 -6.90
C LEU A 548 -6.54 -26.88 -6.41
N LEU A 549 -6.25 -27.33 -5.18
CA LEU A 549 -4.86 -27.43 -4.70
C LEU A 549 -4.03 -28.44 -5.50
N SER A 550 -4.63 -29.52 -5.98
CA SER A 550 -3.95 -30.50 -6.84
C SER A 550 -3.63 -29.92 -8.22
N LEU A 551 -4.57 -29.17 -8.79
CA LEU A 551 -4.35 -28.41 -10.03
C LEU A 551 -3.24 -27.38 -9.84
N ALA A 552 -3.28 -26.59 -8.76
CA ALA A 552 -2.25 -25.61 -8.43
C ALA A 552 -0.86 -26.26 -8.36
N ARG A 553 -0.72 -27.38 -7.64
CA ARG A 553 0.55 -28.11 -7.58
C ARG A 553 1.04 -28.56 -8.96
N ALA A 554 0.15 -29.10 -9.80
CA ALA A 554 0.52 -29.51 -11.15
C ALA A 554 0.97 -28.33 -12.04
N LYS A 555 0.29 -27.17 -11.91
CA LYS A 555 0.63 -25.95 -12.67
C LYS A 555 1.89 -25.26 -12.15
N LEU A 556 2.24 -25.40 -10.87
CA LEU A 556 3.49 -24.88 -10.29
C LEU A 556 4.68 -25.82 -10.54
N GLY A 557 4.45 -27.13 -10.47
CA GLY A 557 5.46 -28.17 -10.66
C GLY A 557 6.16 -28.53 -9.36
N ARG A 558 7.36 -27.99 -9.10
CA ARG A 558 8.12 -28.27 -7.87
C ARG A 558 7.53 -27.56 -6.65
N ILE A 559 7.15 -28.35 -5.64
CA ILE A 559 6.67 -27.88 -4.35
C ILE A 559 7.64 -28.30 -3.25
N VAL A 560 8.06 -27.37 -2.41
CA VAL A 560 8.90 -27.61 -1.24
C VAL A 560 8.04 -27.69 0.03
N ASP A 561 8.27 -28.72 0.85
CA ASP A 561 7.59 -28.89 2.14
C ASP A 561 8.33 -28.22 3.31
N ASP A 562 7.74 -28.27 4.51
CA ASP A 562 8.30 -27.67 5.73
C ASP A 562 9.69 -28.24 6.13
N ASN A 563 10.03 -29.44 5.66
CA ASN A 563 11.32 -30.07 5.91
C ASN A 563 12.35 -29.75 4.81
N GLY A 564 11.98 -28.95 3.81
CA GLY A 564 12.80 -28.64 2.64
C GLY A 564 12.81 -29.76 1.59
N SER A 565 11.92 -30.75 1.68
CA SER A 565 11.82 -31.81 0.67
C SER A 565 11.02 -31.30 -0.54
N VAL A 566 11.59 -31.46 -1.73
CA VAL A 566 10.97 -31.05 -2.99
C VAL A 566 10.24 -32.22 -3.64
N THR A 567 8.98 -32.01 -4.02
CA THR A 567 8.19 -32.93 -4.84
C THR A 567 7.82 -32.25 -6.15
N ASP A 568 8.13 -32.90 -7.27
CA ASP A 568 7.81 -32.38 -8.60
C ASP A 568 6.48 -32.97 -9.10
N TYR A 569 5.50 -32.09 -9.32
CA TYR A 569 4.16 -32.41 -9.83
C TYR A 569 4.01 -32.06 -11.32
N SER A 570 5.10 -31.71 -12.01
CA SER A 570 5.05 -31.29 -13.41
C SER A 570 4.43 -32.39 -14.30
N PRO A 571 3.54 -32.01 -15.23
CA PRO A 571 3.02 -32.94 -16.22
C PRO A 571 4.12 -33.35 -17.21
N ASP A 572 3.81 -34.33 -18.07
CA ASP A 572 4.64 -34.57 -19.24
C ASP A 572 4.62 -33.32 -20.14
N PRO A 573 5.78 -32.81 -20.61
CA PRO A 573 5.84 -31.61 -21.47
C PRO A 573 4.94 -31.66 -22.71
N SER A 574 4.61 -32.87 -23.19
CA SER A 574 3.70 -33.05 -24.33
C SER A 574 2.22 -32.81 -24.00
N GLU A 575 1.88 -32.66 -22.72
CA GLU A 575 0.55 -32.36 -22.15
C GLU A 575 0.45 -30.93 -21.58
N GLY A 576 1.55 -30.17 -21.57
CA GLY A 576 1.64 -28.80 -21.08
C GLY A 576 2.86 -28.59 -20.18
N TYR A 577 3.05 -27.35 -19.71
CA TYR A 577 4.18 -27.00 -18.83
C TYR A 577 3.69 -26.57 -17.45
N SER A 578 4.45 -26.95 -16.43
CA SER A 578 4.39 -26.32 -15.12
C SER A 578 5.29 -25.08 -15.09
N LEU A 579 5.08 -24.20 -14.12
CA LEU A 579 5.91 -23.02 -13.89
C LEU A 579 7.40 -23.37 -13.76
N SER A 580 7.73 -24.25 -12.83
CA SER A 580 9.13 -24.68 -12.62
C SER A 580 9.75 -25.34 -13.85
N ALA A 581 9.04 -26.25 -14.53
CA ALA A 581 9.56 -26.92 -15.72
C ALA A 581 9.77 -25.94 -16.88
N TYR A 582 8.85 -25.00 -17.09
CA TYR A 582 8.97 -23.99 -18.13
C TYR A 582 10.23 -23.15 -17.94
N TYR A 583 10.43 -22.59 -16.75
CA TYR A 583 11.56 -21.69 -16.48
C TYR A 583 12.90 -22.42 -16.43
N ASP A 584 12.94 -23.68 -16.00
CA ASP A 584 14.13 -24.53 -16.13
C ASP A 584 14.54 -24.68 -17.61
N MET A 585 13.59 -24.91 -18.51
CA MET A 585 13.84 -25.05 -19.95
C MET A 585 14.15 -23.71 -20.61
N ALA A 586 13.36 -22.67 -20.33
CA ALA A 586 13.47 -21.36 -20.97
C ALA A 586 14.83 -20.70 -20.68
N SER A 587 15.33 -20.90 -19.46
CA SER A 587 16.61 -20.37 -18.97
C SER A 587 17.82 -21.26 -19.25
N TYR A 588 17.64 -22.40 -19.95
CA TYR A 588 18.70 -23.40 -20.17
C TYR A 588 19.31 -23.93 -18.85
N GLY A 589 18.47 -24.09 -17.82
CA GLY A 589 18.86 -24.55 -16.49
C GLY A 589 19.62 -23.51 -15.67
N LYS A 590 19.56 -22.23 -16.05
CA LYS A 590 20.17 -21.14 -15.26
C LYS A 590 19.31 -20.73 -14.08
N TYR A 591 17.99 -20.79 -14.20
CA TYR A 591 17.03 -20.32 -13.21
C TYR A 591 16.09 -21.45 -12.78
N HIS A 592 15.88 -21.59 -11.47
CA HIS A 592 15.09 -22.66 -10.88
C HIS A 592 14.06 -22.09 -9.91
N ILE A 593 12.79 -22.47 -10.09
CA ILE A 593 11.70 -22.11 -9.19
C ILE A 593 11.34 -23.31 -8.34
N ASP A 594 11.27 -23.12 -7.03
CA ASP A 594 10.64 -24.03 -6.07
C ASP A 594 9.53 -23.29 -5.34
N SER A 595 8.31 -23.82 -5.31
CA SER A 595 7.18 -23.16 -4.67
C SER A 595 6.94 -23.70 -3.26
N TYR A 596 6.85 -22.82 -2.26
CA TYR A 596 6.34 -23.17 -0.94
C TYR A 596 4.86 -22.79 -0.89
N MET A 597 3.98 -23.79 -0.87
CA MET A 597 2.53 -23.55 -0.86
C MET A 597 1.95 -23.71 0.55
N THR A 598 1.30 -22.67 1.05
CA THR A 598 0.66 -22.68 2.37
C THR A 598 -0.62 -23.51 2.37
N ASP A 599 -1.17 -23.75 3.56
CA ASP A 599 -2.57 -24.12 3.72
C ASP A 599 -3.49 -22.97 3.24
N TRP A 600 -4.78 -23.27 3.09
CA TRP A 600 -5.79 -22.26 2.78
C TRP A 600 -5.79 -21.13 3.81
N VAL A 601 -5.68 -19.89 3.35
CA VAL A 601 -5.85 -18.69 4.16
C VAL A 601 -7.26 -18.14 3.97
N ASP A 602 -7.96 -17.90 5.07
CA ASP A 602 -9.28 -17.27 5.03
C ASP A 602 -9.13 -15.77 4.80
N ALA A 603 -9.69 -15.28 3.69
CA ALA A 603 -9.74 -13.84 3.43
C ALA A 603 -10.69 -13.16 4.43
N PRO A 604 -10.34 -11.96 4.93
CA PRO A 604 -11.23 -11.17 5.77
C PRO A 604 -12.49 -10.68 5.01
N TYR A 605 -12.41 -10.66 3.68
CA TYR A 605 -13.45 -10.21 2.76
C TYR A 605 -14.17 -11.38 2.05
N SER A 606 -15.37 -11.10 1.55
CA SER A 606 -16.03 -11.90 0.52
C SER A 606 -15.42 -11.62 -0.85
N PHE A 607 -15.49 -12.60 -1.76
CA PHE A 607 -15.04 -12.42 -3.12
C PHE A 607 -15.84 -11.31 -3.81
N GLU A 608 -17.16 -11.25 -3.57
CA GLU A 608 -18.03 -10.21 -4.13
C GLU A 608 -17.56 -8.78 -3.82
N GLU A 609 -17.04 -8.53 -2.61
CA GLU A 609 -16.53 -7.21 -2.19
C GLU A 609 -15.28 -6.78 -2.97
N VAL A 610 -14.45 -7.73 -3.39
CA VAL A 610 -13.13 -7.44 -3.97
C VAL A 610 -12.97 -7.83 -5.44
N LYS A 611 -13.96 -8.51 -6.04
CA LYS A 611 -13.86 -9.05 -7.42
C LYS A 611 -13.71 -7.99 -8.52
N ASN A 612 -14.03 -6.74 -8.22
CA ASN A 612 -13.89 -5.59 -9.13
C ASN A 612 -12.86 -4.57 -8.64
N VAL A 613 -12.14 -4.90 -7.57
CA VAL A 613 -11.08 -4.05 -7.02
C VAL A 613 -9.77 -4.42 -7.68
N THR A 614 -9.01 -3.39 -8.07
CA THR A 614 -7.63 -3.55 -8.50
C THR A 614 -6.78 -3.97 -7.30
N PRO A 615 -6.08 -5.13 -7.32
CA PRO A 615 -5.39 -5.67 -6.16
C PRO A 615 -4.44 -4.72 -5.45
N PHE A 616 -3.83 -3.80 -6.20
CA PHE A 616 -2.87 -2.83 -5.68
C PHE A 616 -3.46 -1.76 -4.74
N SER A 617 -4.71 -1.34 -4.94
CA SER A 617 -5.32 -0.25 -4.16
C SER A 617 -6.01 -0.73 -2.88
N HIS A 618 -5.81 -1.99 -2.50
CA HIS A 618 -6.55 -2.64 -1.43
C HIS A 618 -5.58 -3.15 -0.35
N PRO A 619 -5.90 -3.03 0.94
CA PRO A 619 -5.01 -3.49 2.04
C PRO A 619 -4.90 -5.02 2.14
N MET A 620 -5.85 -5.76 1.57
CA MET A 620 -5.96 -7.22 1.71
C MET A 620 -4.68 -8.03 1.40
N PRO A 621 -3.85 -7.74 0.37
CA PRO A 621 -2.61 -8.48 0.16
C PRO A 621 -1.70 -8.50 1.39
N ASP A 622 -1.58 -7.36 2.09
CA ASP A 622 -0.78 -7.25 3.31
C ASP A 622 -1.42 -8.03 4.46
N GLU A 623 -2.73 -7.87 4.65
CA GLU A 623 -3.51 -8.61 5.67
C GLU A 623 -3.42 -10.14 5.47
N ILE A 624 -3.38 -10.61 4.22
CA ILE A 624 -3.19 -12.02 3.89
C ILE A 624 -1.78 -12.48 4.27
N ILE A 625 -0.75 -11.71 3.94
CA ILE A 625 0.63 -12.04 4.33
C ILE A 625 0.78 -12.07 5.85
N GLU A 626 0.18 -11.12 6.57
CA GLU A 626 0.11 -11.14 8.03
C GLU A 626 -0.60 -12.37 8.57
N ALA A 627 -1.72 -12.78 7.96
CA ALA A 627 -2.43 -14.00 8.33
C ALA A 627 -1.55 -15.25 8.11
N VAL A 628 -0.80 -15.32 7.01
CA VAL A 628 0.17 -16.40 6.78
C VAL A 628 1.26 -16.38 7.85
N ARG A 629 1.83 -15.21 8.18
CA ARG A 629 2.84 -15.08 9.26
C ARG A 629 2.32 -15.60 10.60
N LYS A 630 1.06 -15.33 10.93
CA LYS A 630 0.39 -15.85 12.14
C LYS A 630 0.17 -17.36 12.10
N MET A 631 -0.09 -17.94 10.92
CA MET A 631 -0.23 -19.39 10.73
C MET A 631 1.11 -20.13 10.82
N TYR A 632 2.21 -19.48 10.45
CA TYR A 632 3.55 -20.06 10.42
C TYR A 632 4.55 -19.25 11.26
N PRO A 633 4.37 -19.18 12.60
CA PRO A 633 5.19 -18.32 13.47
C PRO A 633 6.67 -18.74 13.56
N ASP A 634 6.96 -20.02 13.29
CA ASP A 634 8.31 -20.59 13.33
C ASP A 634 8.99 -20.61 11.94
N MET A 635 8.38 -20.00 10.93
CA MET A 635 8.93 -19.95 9.57
C MET A 635 10.18 -19.07 9.51
N ASP A 636 11.23 -19.56 8.86
CA ASP A 636 12.35 -18.73 8.43
C ASP A 636 11.94 -17.95 7.18
N TRP A 637 11.56 -16.68 7.35
CA TRP A 637 11.09 -15.83 6.27
C TRP A 637 12.21 -15.34 5.34
N SER A 638 13.47 -15.40 5.78
CA SER A 638 14.62 -15.01 4.96
C SER A 638 14.80 -15.89 3.72
N LYS A 639 14.24 -17.11 3.71
CA LYS A 639 14.27 -18.01 2.55
C LYS A 639 13.48 -17.48 1.33
N PHE A 640 12.64 -16.48 1.53
CA PHE A 640 11.83 -15.82 0.51
C PHE A 640 12.41 -14.46 0.09
N ASP A 641 13.57 -14.07 0.62
CA ASP A 641 14.30 -12.83 0.30
C ASP A 641 15.76 -13.20 0.02
N ARG A 642 16.01 -13.69 -1.19
CA ARG A 642 17.30 -14.23 -1.56
C ARG A 642 18.38 -13.15 -1.67
N ASN A 643 18.02 -11.95 -2.12
CA ASN A 643 18.95 -10.84 -2.27
C ASN A 643 19.14 -10.05 -0.97
N GLY A 644 18.34 -10.30 0.07
CA GLY A 644 18.43 -9.67 1.38
C GLY A 644 18.05 -8.20 1.32
N ASP A 645 17.13 -7.82 0.44
CA ASP A 645 16.68 -6.43 0.29
C ASP A 645 15.50 -6.08 1.19
N GLY A 646 15.04 -7.03 2.01
CA GLY A 646 13.91 -6.87 2.90
C GLY A 646 12.56 -7.04 2.21
N MET A 647 12.53 -7.57 0.98
CA MET A 647 11.30 -7.80 0.21
C MET A 647 11.14 -9.27 -0.15
N LEU A 648 9.89 -9.72 -0.24
CA LEU A 648 9.58 -11.05 -0.74
C LEU A 648 9.90 -11.10 -2.24
N ASP A 649 10.78 -12.02 -2.63
CA ASP A 649 11.24 -12.22 -4.01
C ASP A 649 10.06 -12.48 -4.97
N SER A 650 9.15 -13.38 -4.57
CA SER A 650 8.02 -13.78 -5.42
C SER A 650 6.86 -14.35 -4.62
N VAL A 651 5.68 -13.77 -4.81
CA VAL A 651 4.44 -14.18 -4.15
C VAL A 651 3.35 -14.47 -5.18
N ILE A 652 2.63 -15.60 -5.02
CA ILE A 652 1.47 -15.95 -5.84
C ILE A 652 0.26 -16.19 -4.94
N PHE A 653 -0.78 -15.37 -5.11
CA PHE A 653 -2.09 -15.57 -4.53
C PHE A 653 -2.96 -16.41 -5.47
N ILE A 654 -3.47 -17.54 -4.99
CA ILE A 654 -4.41 -18.39 -5.73
C ILE A 654 -5.80 -18.18 -5.16
N SER A 655 -6.64 -17.46 -5.89
CA SER A 655 -7.98 -17.09 -5.47
C SER A 655 -9.00 -18.19 -5.80
N ALA A 656 -9.62 -18.77 -4.76
CA ALA A 656 -10.69 -19.76 -4.90
C ALA A 656 -12.03 -19.10 -5.28
N CYS A 657 -12.08 -18.51 -6.47
CA CYS A 657 -13.29 -17.89 -7.00
C CYS A 657 -14.01 -18.83 -7.98
N GLY A 658 -15.34 -18.77 -8.02
CA GLY A 658 -16.13 -19.51 -9.00
C GLY A 658 -16.08 -18.89 -10.40
N ASN A 659 -16.77 -19.51 -11.35
CA ASN A 659 -16.82 -19.12 -12.76
C ASN A 659 -17.70 -17.86 -12.95
N GLN A 660 -17.13 -16.67 -12.73
CA GLN A 660 -17.82 -15.38 -12.85
C GLN A 660 -17.15 -14.45 -13.87
N ASP A 661 -17.90 -13.50 -14.42
CA ASP A 661 -17.37 -12.41 -15.26
C ASP A 661 -16.59 -11.43 -14.39
N VAL A 662 -15.30 -11.68 -14.19
CA VAL A 662 -14.37 -10.84 -13.42
C VAL A 662 -13.35 -10.18 -14.35
N GLY A 663 -12.97 -8.95 -14.02
CA GLY A 663 -11.93 -8.23 -14.76
C GLY A 663 -10.57 -8.91 -14.64
N ILE A 664 -9.77 -8.87 -15.71
CA ILE A 664 -8.39 -9.41 -15.73
C ILE A 664 -7.54 -8.81 -14.59
N ALA A 665 -7.72 -7.51 -14.31
CA ALA A 665 -6.99 -6.79 -13.29
C ALA A 665 -7.61 -6.88 -11.88
N SER A 666 -8.30 -7.98 -11.55
CA SER A 666 -8.92 -8.19 -10.22
C SER A 666 -8.43 -9.47 -9.55
N PHE A 667 -8.81 -9.68 -8.29
CA PHE A 667 -8.54 -10.94 -7.56
C PHE A 667 -9.21 -12.17 -8.18
N GLY A 668 -10.15 -11.99 -9.11
CA GLY A 668 -10.72 -13.07 -9.91
C GLY A 668 -10.03 -13.30 -11.26
N GLY A 669 -9.22 -12.33 -11.70
CA GLY A 669 -8.46 -12.37 -12.94
C GLY A 669 -7.07 -12.97 -12.77
N ALA A 670 -6.16 -12.63 -13.67
CA ALA A 670 -4.74 -12.95 -13.60
C ALA A 670 -3.96 -11.66 -13.85
N VAL A 671 -3.21 -11.22 -12.84
CA VAL A 671 -2.42 -9.99 -12.95
C VAL A 671 -1.22 -10.03 -12.00
N HIS A 672 -0.08 -9.64 -12.52
CA HIS A 672 1.07 -9.22 -11.73
C HIS A 672 0.90 -7.79 -11.24
N SER A 673 0.93 -7.59 -9.92
CA SER A 673 0.90 -6.28 -9.25
C SER A 673 2.24 -5.99 -8.57
N GLY A 674 2.62 -4.72 -8.50
CA GLY A 674 3.86 -4.34 -7.82
C GLY A 674 3.86 -2.94 -7.23
N ARG A 675 4.50 -2.78 -6.07
CA ARG A 675 4.70 -1.50 -5.37
C ARG A 675 6.00 -0.83 -5.82
N GLY A 676 5.96 0.50 -5.91
CA GLY A 676 7.18 1.29 -6.00
C GLY A 676 8.00 1.16 -4.71
N TYR A 677 9.27 1.59 -4.75
CA TYR A 677 10.06 1.78 -3.55
C TYR A 677 9.54 3.01 -2.80
N ASP A 678 8.47 2.80 -2.04
CA ASP A 678 8.13 3.66 -0.92
C ASP A 678 8.68 2.98 0.33
N THR A 679 9.35 3.77 1.16
CA THR A 679 9.98 3.30 2.39
C THR A 679 8.95 2.62 3.30
N THR A 680 7.65 3.01 3.19
CA THR A 680 6.53 2.52 4.02
C THR A 680 6.33 1.01 3.90
N TYR A 681 6.80 0.41 2.80
CA TYR A 681 6.63 -1.01 2.49
C TYR A 681 7.92 -1.82 2.59
N MET A 682 9.02 -1.26 3.12
CA MET A 682 10.27 -2.04 3.28
C MET A 682 10.22 -2.95 4.51
N GLY A 683 10.52 -4.22 4.30
CA GLY A 683 10.72 -5.18 5.38
C GLY A 683 12.18 -5.25 5.82
N THR A 684 12.52 -6.34 6.50
CA THR A 684 13.91 -6.67 6.87
C THR A 684 14.31 -7.98 6.22
N PRO A 685 15.62 -8.27 6.04
CA PRO A 685 16.05 -9.55 5.48
C PRO A 685 15.55 -10.79 6.24
N THR A 686 15.23 -10.63 7.53
CA THR A 686 14.67 -11.69 8.38
C THR A 686 13.15 -11.73 8.39
N LEU A 687 12.50 -10.66 7.98
CA LEU A 687 11.05 -10.53 7.88
C LEU A 687 10.69 -9.66 6.66
N PRO A 688 10.86 -10.20 5.45
CA PRO A 688 10.67 -9.44 4.21
C PRO A 688 9.22 -9.05 3.98
N ALA A 689 9.00 -7.83 3.47
CA ALA A 689 7.68 -7.27 3.18
C ALA A 689 7.17 -7.63 1.78
N LEU A 690 5.87 -7.44 1.57
CA LEU A 690 5.24 -7.69 0.27
C LEU A 690 5.47 -6.50 -0.66
N LYS A 691 6.17 -6.74 -1.77
CA LYS A 691 6.45 -5.73 -2.80
C LYS A 691 5.68 -6.01 -4.09
N ASP A 692 5.93 -7.18 -4.66
CA ASP A 692 5.34 -7.68 -5.89
C ASP A 692 4.60 -8.99 -5.65
N PHE A 693 3.48 -9.17 -6.33
CA PHE A 693 2.72 -10.41 -6.26
C PHE A 693 1.90 -10.65 -7.52
N ILE A 694 1.64 -11.92 -7.78
CA ILE A 694 0.72 -12.37 -8.80
C ILE A 694 -0.57 -12.77 -8.10
N THR A 695 -1.71 -12.28 -8.57
CA THR A 695 -3.00 -12.90 -8.22
C THR A 695 -3.50 -13.70 -9.41
N ILE A 696 -4.00 -14.91 -9.15
CA ILE A 696 -4.61 -15.76 -10.16
C ILE A 696 -5.88 -16.41 -9.63
N GLY A 697 -7.00 -16.15 -10.31
CA GLY A 697 -8.27 -16.84 -10.09
C GLY A 697 -8.21 -18.29 -10.53
N SER A 698 -8.96 -19.16 -9.84
CA SER A 698 -9.00 -20.61 -10.10
C SER A 698 -9.27 -20.96 -11.58
N MET A 699 -10.11 -20.20 -12.27
CA MET A 699 -10.42 -20.37 -13.70
C MET A 699 -9.20 -20.10 -14.59
N MET A 700 -8.44 -19.05 -14.28
CA MET A 700 -7.26 -18.66 -15.05
C MET A 700 -6.09 -19.60 -14.80
N LEU A 701 -6.04 -20.21 -13.61
CA LEU A 701 -5.04 -21.23 -13.27
C LEU A 701 -5.19 -22.51 -14.12
N ASP A 702 -6.43 -22.88 -14.48
CA ASP A 702 -6.67 -24.02 -15.38
C ASP A 702 -6.29 -23.69 -16.83
N SER A 703 -6.39 -22.41 -17.22
CA SER A 703 -5.97 -21.94 -18.54
C SER A 703 -4.48 -22.19 -18.80
N THR A 704 -4.13 -22.44 -20.06
CA THR A 704 -2.77 -22.80 -20.46
C THR A 704 -1.81 -21.64 -20.21
N ASN A 705 -0.70 -21.94 -19.52
CA ASN A 705 0.46 -21.08 -19.29
C ASN A 705 0.21 -19.68 -18.68
N VAL A 706 -0.99 -19.36 -18.19
CA VAL A 706 -1.28 -18.02 -17.62
C VAL A 706 -0.37 -17.72 -16.43
N VAL A 707 -0.23 -18.64 -15.48
CA VAL A 707 0.68 -18.43 -14.32
C VAL A 707 2.14 -18.26 -14.76
N ILE A 708 2.53 -18.87 -15.88
CA ILE A 708 3.89 -18.76 -16.44
C ILE A 708 4.07 -17.37 -17.05
N HIS A 709 3.06 -16.88 -17.77
CA HIS A 709 2.99 -15.54 -18.32
C HIS A 709 3.07 -14.48 -17.23
N GLU A 710 2.20 -14.54 -16.21
CA GLU A 710 2.20 -13.55 -15.13
C GLU A 710 3.52 -13.55 -14.34
N TYR A 711 4.15 -14.73 -14.20
CA TYR A 711 5.46 -14.83 -13.56
C TYR A 711 6.57 -14.13 -14.36
N ALA A 712 6.42 -13.95 -15.67
CA ALA A 712 7.39 -13.24 -16.50
C ALA A 712 7.55 -11.77 -16.09
N HIS A 713 6.48 -11.16 -15.59
CA HIS A 713 6.50 -9.79 -15.14
C HIS A 713 7.40 -9.59 -13.90
N ASN A 714 7.67 -10.64 -13.12
CA ASN A 714 8.70 -10.60 -12.07
C ASN A 714 10.11 -10.37 -12.65
N PHE A 715 10.34 -10.55 -13.96
CA PHE A 715 11.61 -10.22 -14.61
C PHE A 715 11.62 -8.81 -15.20
N GLY A 716 10.49 -8.10 -15.15
CA GLY A 716 10.28 -6.81 -15.83
C GLY A 716 9.84 -6.93 -17.29
N ILE A 717 9.62 -8.15 -17.78
CA ILE A 717 9.13 -8.37 -19.15
C ILE A 717 7.71 -7.83 -19.26
N VAL A 718 7.42 -7.15 -20.37
CA VAL A 718 6.11 -6.54 -20.66
C VAL A 718 5.30 -7.43 -21.59
N ASP A 719 3.99 -7.20 -21.62
CA ASP A 719 3.09 -7.79 -22.59
C ASP A 719 3.47 -7.43 -24.05
N TYR A 720 3.46 -8.43 -24.91
CA TYR A 720 3.68 -8.28 -26.35
C TYR A 720 2.41 -8.28 -27.19
N TYR A 721 1.25 -8.56 -26.58
CA TYR A 721 -0.05 -8.30 -27.19
C TYR A 721 -0.43 -6.83 -27.06
N ASP A 722 -1.42 -6.40 -27.85
CA ASP A 722 -1.95 -5.05 -27.77
C ASP A 722 -2.82 -4.84 -26.53
N THR A 723 -2.22 -4.27 -25.49
CA THR A 723 -2.90 -3.92 -24.23
C THR A 723 -3.94 -2.81 -24.39
N SER A 724 -4.00 -2.12 -25.54
CA SER A 724 -5.10 -1.20 -25.87
C SER A 724 -6.33 -1.91 -26.44
N TYR A 725 -6.22 -3.21 -26.73
CA TYR A 725 -7.28 -4.03 -27.31
C TYR A 725 -7.85 -3.49 -28.64
N SER A 726 -7.03 -2.77 -29.42
CA SER A 726 -7.35 -2.40 -30.81
C SER A 726 -7.38 -3.62 -31.73
N GLY A 727 -6.73 -4.71 -31.30
CA GLY A 727 -6.77 -6.02 -31.91
C GLY A 727 -5.53 -6.39 -32.72
N ILE A 728 -4.47 -5.56 -32.70
CA ILE A 728 -3.17 -5.87 -33.31
C ILE A 728 -2.35 -6.84 -32.44
N ASP A 729 -1.37 -7.50 -33.05
CA ASP A 729 -0.43 -8.38 -32.33
C ASP A 729 0.89 -8.48 -33.10
N ALA A 730 1.85 -7.61 -32.77
CA ALA A 730 3.09 -7.44 -33.54
C ALA A 730 3.98 -8.70 -33.59
N VAL A 731 3.80 -9.66 -32.68
CA VAL A 731 4.51 -10.95 -32.68
C VAL A 731 3.68 -12.11 -33.26
N GLY A 732 2.44 -11.85 -33.65
CA GLY A 732 1.58 -12.81 -34.36
C GLY A 732 0.98 -13.90 -33.49
N GLY A 733 0.88 -13.69 -32.18
CA GLY A 733 0.13 -14.55 -31.26
C GLY A 733 0.77 -15.88 -30.90
N PHE A 734 2.03 -16.12 -31.28
CA PHE A 734 2.80 -17.30 -30.85
C PHE A 734 4.05 -16.87 -30.08
N ASP A 735 3.80 -16.31 -28.91
CA ASP A 735 4.80 -15.93 -27.92
C ASP A 735 4.13 -15.99 -26.53
N LEU A 736 4.87 -16.43 -25.51
CA LEU A 736 4.34 -16.56 -24.15
C LEU A 736 3.81 -15.21 -23.63
N GLN A 737 4.45 -14.09 -23.99
CA GLN A 737 4.04 -12.75 -23.55
C GLN A 737 2.98 -12.10 -24.46
N SER A 738 2.53 -12.79 -25.50
CA SER A 738 1.40 -12.32 -26.32
C SER A 738 0.13 -13.14 -26.04
N SER A 739 0.17 -14.45 -26.25
CA SER A 739 -1.04 -15.30 -26.19
C SER A 739 -0.91 -16.47 -25.21
N ASN A 740 0.11 -16.47 -24.35
CA ASN A 740 0.46 -17.58 -23.45
C ASN A 740 0.90 -18.86 -24.19
N GLU A 741 1.52 -18.70 -25.38
CA GLU A 741 1.84 -19.82 -26.28
C GLU A 741 3.35 -19.89 -26.55
N GLY A 742 3.95 -21.06 -26.38
CA GLY A 742 5.32 -21.37 -26.80
C GLY A 742 6.43 -20.79 -25.92
N ASP A 743 7.65 -20.79 -26.47
CA ASP A 743 8.84 -20.26 -25.80
C ASP A 743 8.88 -18.72 -25.80
N TRP A 744 9.62 -18.14 -24.86
CA TRP A 744 10.06 -16.75 -24.97
C TRP A 744 10.89 -16.55 -26.24
N ASN A 745 10.61 -15.45 -26.95
CA ASN A 745 11.48 -15.03 -28.03
C ASN A 745 12.89 -14.67 -27.52
N ALA A 746 13.83 -14.62 -28.46
CA ALA A 746 15.23 -14.36 -28.14
C ALA A 746 15.49 -12.97 -27.55
N TYR A 747 14.66 -11.95 -27.82
CA TYR A 747 14.78 -10.65 -27.14
C TYR A 747 14.49 -10.79 -25.65
N SER A 748 13.38 -11.42 -25.24
CA SER A 748 13.06 -11.61 -23.82
C SER A 748 14.16 -12.38 -23.09
N LYS A 749 14.71 -13.44 -23.71
CA LYS A 749 15.80 -14.21 -23.09
C LYS A 749 17.12 -13.42 -23.04
N TYR A 750 17.36 -12.54 -24.00
CA TYR A 750 18.55 -11.69 -24.02
C TYR A 750 18.43 -10.57 -22.97
N SER A 751 17.27 -9.92 -22.86
CA SER A 751 17.05 -8.82 -21.93
C SER A 751 17.16 -9.23 -20.46
N VAL A 752 16.86 -10.49 -20.12
CA VAL A 752 17.09 -11.04 -18.76
C VAL A 752 18.46 -11.69 -18.57
N GLY A 753 19.29 -11.76 -19.61
CA GLY A 753 20.64 -12.34 -19.54
C GLY A 753 20.71 -13.88 -19.59
N TRP A 754 19.68 -14.55 -20.10
CA TRP A 754 19.71 -16.01 -20.28
C TRP A 754 20.43 -16.47 -21.53
N ILE A 755 20.52 -15.64 -22.55
CA ILE A 755 21.32 -15.89 -23.75
C ILE A 755 22.29 -14.73 -24.01
N GLU A 756 23.32 -15.02 -24.78
CA GLU A 756 24.28 -14.03 -25.27
C GLU A 756 24.31 -14.15 -26.80
N PRO A 757 23.55 -13.31 -27.54
CA PRO A 757 23.49 -13.37 -28.99
C PRO A 757 24.82 -12.98 -29.64
N GLU A 758 25.11 -13.53 -30.82
CA GLU A 758 26.23 -13.07 -31.65
C GLU A 758 25.91 -11.67 -32.20
N ILE A 759 26.74 -10.68 -31.88
CA ILE A 759 26.54 -9.29 -32.32
C ILE A 759 27.28 -9.04 -33.63
N VAL A 760 26.56 -8.69 -34.69
CA VAL A 760 27.15 -8.34 -36.00
C VAL A 760 27.12 -6.84 -36.20
N ALA A 761 28.23 -6.21 -35.81
CA ALA A 761 28.49 -4.80 -36.04
C ALA A 761 29.82 -4.61 -36.80
N GLY A 762 29.98 -3.45 -37.45
CA GLY A 762 31.28 -2.99 -37.96
C GLY A 762 31.77 -3.61 -39.29
N LEU A 763 30.94 -4.33 -40.04
CA LEU A 763 31.32 -4.78 -41.39
C LEU A 763 31.51 -3.58 -42.34
N GLY A 764 32.56 -3.61 -43.16
CA GLY A 764 32.78 -2.64 -44.24
C GLY A 764 31.81 -2.83 -45.41
N SER A 765 31.57 -1.78 -46.20
CA SER A 765 30.65 -1.86 -47.36
C SER A 765 31.06 -2.99 -48.33
N GLY A 766 30.11 -3.88 -48.63
CA GLY A 766 30.31 -5.08 -49.45
C GLY A 766 30.89 -6.29 -48.72
N GLU A 767 31.29 -6.17 -47.45
CA GLU A 767 31.73 -7.29 -46.62
C GLU A 767 30.56 -8.11 -46.11
N SER A 768 30.79 -9.40 -45.86
CA SER A 768 29.79 -10.32 -45.35
C SER A 768 30.33 -11.21 -44.24
N ALA A 769 29.50 -11.49 -43.24
CA ALA A 769 29.72 -12.53 -42.25
C ALA A 769 28.73 -13.69 -42.46
N GLU A 770 29.17 -14.92 -42.18
CA GLU A 770 28.30 -16.10 -42.12
C GLU A 770 28.33 -16.67 -40.71
N ILE A 771 27.16 -16.80 -40.09
CA ILE A 771 26.99 -17.29 -38.73
C ILE A 771 26.10 -18.52 -38.78
N THR A 772 26.45 -19.54 -38.01
CA THR A 772 25.64 -20.74 -37.84
C THR A 772 24.92 -20.65 -36.50
N ILE A 773 23.60 -20.81 -36.50
CA ILE A 773 22.77 -20.86 -35.30
C ILE A 773 22.07 -22.23 -35.20
N GLY A 774 21.96 -22.77 -34.01
CA GLY A 774 21.14 -23.94 -33.70
C GLY A 774 19.67 -23.60 -33.44
N SER A 775 18.86 -24.62 -33.12
CA SER A 775 17.48 -24.40 -32.65
C SER A 775 17.48 -23.50 -31.42
N MET A 776 16.64 -22.46 -31.42
CA MET A 776 16.53 -21.54 -30.30
C MET A 776 16.19 -22.27 -29.01
N THR A 777 15.25 -23.23 -29.04
CA THR A 777 14.81 -23.95 -27.84
C THR A 777 15.88 -24.89 -27.27
N ALA A 778 16.87 -25.30 -28.08
CA ALA A 778 17.93 -26.23 -27.66
C ALA A 778 19.26 -25.53 -27.32
N THR A 779 19.59 -24.45 -28.03
CA THR A 779 20.94 -23.83 -27.99
C THR A 779 20.94 -22.42 -27.43
N GLY A 780 19.84 -21.68 -27.54
CA GLY A 780 19.80 -20.26 -27.26
C GLY A 780 20.57 -19.39 -28.26
N ASP A 781 21.01 -19.96 -29.39
CA ASP A 781 21.72 -19.23 -30.42
C ASP A 781 20.80 -18.18 -31.10
N ALA A 782 21.23 -16.92 -31.07
CA ALA A 782 20.58 -15.81 -31.76
C ALA A 782 21.62 -14.86 -32.34
N ILE A 783 21.21 -13.99 -33.26
CA ILE A 783 22.06 -12.95 -33.85
C ILE A 783 21.38 -11.60 -33.65
N VAL A 784 22.14 -10.61 -33.21
CA VAL A 784 21.71 -9.21 -33.12
C VAL A 784 22.49 -8.37 -34.12
N ILE A 785 21.78 -7.56 -34.89
CA ILE A 785 22.31 -6.73 -35.96
C ILE A 785 21.82 -5.29 -35.75
N PRO A 786 22.62 -4.43 -35.10
CA PRO A 786 22.30 -3.01 -34.96
C PRO A 786 22.32 -2.32 -36.32
N ALA A 787 21.67 -1.15 -36.40
CA ALA A 787 21.78 -0.31 -37.59
C ALA A 787 23.24 0.01 -37.89
N ALA A 788 23.57 0.09 -39.17
CA ALA A 788 24.95 0.04 -39.54
C ALA A 788 25.69 1.36 -39.28
N GLY A 789 26.61 1.31 -38.32
CA GLY A 789 27.31 2.49 -37.79
C GLY A 789 26.68 3.05 -36.52
N ALA A 790 25.61 2.44 -36.01
CA ALA A 790 25.09 2.73 -34.68
C ALA A 790 26.06 2.23 -33.60
N GLU A 791 26.10 2.97 -32.49
CA GLU A 791 26.59 2.44 -31.23
C GLU A 791 25.53 1.48 -30.67
N PHE A 792 25.95 0.38 -30.08
CA PHE A 792 25.04 -0.66 -29.60
C PHE A 792 25.34 -0.94 -28.13
N ASP A 793 24.32 -0.71 -27.30
CA ASP A 793 24.41 -0.76 -25.84
C ASP A 793 23.50 -1.87 -25.29
N GLY A 794 23.77 -3.09 -25.73
CA GLY A 794 23.11 -4.27 -25.17
C GLY A 794 21.64 -4.45 -25.59
N PRO A 795 20.83 -5.14 -24.77
CA PRO A 795 19.46 -5.53 -25.14
C PRO A 795 18.50 -4.35 -25.32
N PHE A 796 18.82 -3.17 -24.77
CA PHE A 796 17.94 -1.99 -24.75
C PHE A 796 18.24 -0.97 -25.86
N GLY A 797 18.81 -1.42 -26.97
CA GLY A 797 18.95 -0.64 -28.19
C GLY A 797 17.87 -0.94 -29.23
N GLU A 798 18.06 -0.37 -30.43
CA GLU A 798 17.28 -0.70 -31.62
C GLU A 798 18.09 -1.58 -32.59
N TYR A 799 17.53 -2.71 -33.04
CA TYR A 799 18.23 -3.69 -33.86
C TYR A 799 17.31 -4.69 -34.57
N ILE A 800 17.88 -5.45 -35.51
CA ILE A 800 17.26 -6.65 -36.06
C ILE A 800 17.80 -7.87 -35.33
N LEU A 801 16.90 -8.74 -34.85
CA LEU A 801 17.23 -9.98 -34.17
C LEU A 801 16.84 -11.19 -35.04
N VAL A 802 17.68 -12.23 -35.06
CA VAL A 802 17.47 -13.44 -35.85
C VAL A 802 17.65 -14.68 -34.98
N ASP A 803 16.69 -15.61 -35.05
CA ASP A 803 16.80 -16.93 -34.41
C ASP A 803 16.24 -18.06 -35.30
N LEU A 804 16.39 -19.31 -34.87
CA LEU A 804 15.86 -20.49 -35.55
C LEU A 804 14.74 -21.14 -34.72
N TYR A 805 13.52 -21.05 -35.22
CA TYR A 805 12.35 -21.72 -34.65
C TYR A 805 12.31 -23.21 -35.00
N THR A 806 11.91 -24.02 -34.02
CA THR A 806 11.48 -25.41 -34.19
C THR A 806 10.25 -25.69 -33.34
N GLY A 807 9.35 -26.57 -33.81
CA GLY A 807 8.18 -27.07 -33.05
C GLY A 807 8.52 -28.06 -31.93
N THR A 808 9.68 -27.92 -31.29
CA THR A 808 10.20 -28.81 -30.23
C THR A 808 10.55 -28.01 -28.98
N GLY A 809 10.86 -28.69 -27.87
CA GLY A 809 11.17 -28.03 -26.60
C GLY A 809 9.93 -27.32 -26.07
N LEU A 810 10.06 -26.06 -25.66
CA LEU A 810 8.94 -25.24 -25.14
C LEU A 810 7.84 -24.92 -26.17
N ASN A 811 8.09 -25.16 -27.46
CA ASN A 811 7.07 -24.96 -28.50
C ASN A 811 6.22 -26.22 -28.75
N GLU A 812 6.61 -27.39 -28.22
CA GLU A 812 6.04 -28.68 -28.65
C GLU A 812 4.53 -28.78 -28.39
N TYR A 813 4.07 -28.32 -27.23
CA TYR A 813 2.66 -28.41 -26.86
C TYR A 813 1.80 -27.43 -27.68
N ASP A 814 2.17 -26.15 -27.67
CA ASP A 814 1.39 -25.05 -28.21
C ASP A 814 1.43 -24.97 -29.75
N SER A 815 2.54 -25.37 -30.37
CA SER A 815 2.73 -25.29 -31.83
C SER A 815 1.69 -26.09 -32.62
N ARG A 816 1.12 -27.15 -32.03
CA ARG A 816 0.07 -27.98 -32.64
C ARG A 816 -1.20 -27.18 -32.91
N ARG A 817 -1.54 -26.22 -32.06
CA ARG A 817 -2.70 -25.32 -32.23
C ARG A 817 -2.50 -24.34 -33.38
N PHE A 818 -1.24 -24.01 -33.69
CA PHE A 818 -0.86 -23.08 -34.74
C PHE A 818 -0.40 -23.76 -36.04
N GLU A 819 -0.44 -25.09 -36.10
CA GLU A 819 0.09 -25.89 -37.22
C GLU A 819 1.59 -25.60 -37.49
N LEU A 820 2.36 -25.38 -36.42
CA LEU A 820 3.79 -25.09 -36.43
C LEU A 820 4.66 -26.23 -35.87
N ASP A 821 4.06 -27.36 -35.51
CA ASP A 821 4.71 -28.52 -34.89
C ASP A 821 5.76 -29.17 -35.82
N ASP A 822 5.48 -29.24 -37.12
CA ASP A 822 6.43 -29.72 -38.13
C ASP A 822 7.31 -28.60 -38.74
N THR A 823 7.28 -27.39 -38.18
CA THR A 823 7.96 -26.22 -38.77
C THR A 823 9.38 -26.07 -38.22
N THR A 824 10.33 -25.86 -39.14
CA THR A 824 11.68 -25.38 -38.85
C THR A 824 11.98 -24.22 -39.79
N GLY A 825 12.16 -23.02 -39.24
CA GLY A 825 12.29 -21.79 -40.02
C GLY A 825 12.96 -20.66 -39.24
N VAL A 826 13.60 -19.75 -39.94
CA VAL A 826 14.29 -18.61 -39.32
C VAL A 826 13.27 -17.51 -39.03
N ARG A 827 13.25 -17.00 -37.80
CA ARG A 827 12.47 -15.82 -37.43
C ARG A 827 13.38 -14.60 -37.49
N ILE A 828 12.83 -13.48 -37.95
CA ILE A 828 13.52 -12.19 -37.97
C ILE A 828 12.60 -11.21 -37.26
N TYR A 829 13.12 -10.57 -36.22
CA TYR A 829 12.41 -9.56 -35.44
C TYR A 829 13.05 -8.19 -35.65
N HIS A 830 12.24 -7.16 -35.65
CA HIS A 830 12.69 -5.80 -35.35
C HIS A 830 12.43 -5.54 -33.87
N VAL A 831 13.46 -5.08 -33.16
CA VAL A 831 13.42 -4.75 -31.73
C VAL A 831 13.74 -3.27 -31.57
N SER A 832 12.89 -2.56 -30.84
CA SER A 832 12.99 -1.14 -30.51
C SER A 832 12.84 -0.99 -28.99
N SER A 833 13.90 -1.35 -28.27
CA SER A 833 13.88 -1.46 -26.80
C SER A 833 14.57 -0.29 -26.10
N GLU A 834 14.62 0.88 -26.76
CA GLU A 834 15.23 2.07 -26.20
C GLU A 834 14.67 2.38 -24.80
N MET A 835 15.56 2.78 -23.89
CA MET A 835 15.14 3.16 -22.55
C MET A 835 14.57 4.58 -22.57
N GLU A 836 13.44 4.77 -21.91
CA GLU A 836 12.93 6.09 -21.53
C GLU A 836 13.09 6.26 -20.03
N TYR A 837 13.66 7.38 -19.62
CA TYR A 837 13.72 7.75 -18.21
C TYR A 837 12.42 8.47 -17.86
N ARG A 838 11.55 7.80 -17.11
CA ARG A 838 10.34 8.43 -16.58
C ARG A 838 10.67 9.16 -15.31
N LYS A 839 10.19 10.39 -15.25
CA LYS A 839 10.18 11.23 -14.07
C LYS A 839 9.02 10.82 -13.18
N LEU A 840 9.27 9.96 -12.21
CA LEU A 840 8.32 9.72 -11.13
C LEU A 840 8.33 10.92 -10.21
N THR A 841 7.16 11.51 -10.01
CA THR A 841 6.98 12.57 -9.03
C THR A 841 6.82 11.92 -7.66
N ASP A 842 7.73 12.18 -6.74
CA ASP A 842 7.60 11.71 -5.36
C ASP A 842 6.41 12.37 -4.65
N VAL A 843 6.17 11.98 -3.39
CA VAL A 843 5.06 12.51 -2.57
C VAL A 843 5.13 14.03 -2.32
N TYR A 844 6.20 14.70 -2.72
CA TYR A 844 6.42 16.14 -2.56
C TYR A 844 6.45 16.92 -3.88
N GLY A 845 6.40 16.25 -5.03
CA GLY A 845 6.41 16.94 -6.32
C GLY A 845 7.73 16.86 -7.09
N GLU A 846 8.72 16.09 -6.65
CA GLU A 846 10.06 16.02 -7.27
C GLU A 846 10.23 14.84 -8.23
N GLU A 847 10.97 15.06 -9.33
CA GLU A 847 11.09 14.12 -10.44
C GLU A 847 12.30 13.16 -10.28
N ILE A 848 12.05 11.87 -9.97
CA ILE A 848 13.03 10.77 -9.98
C ILE A 848 13.05 10.11 -11.35
N GLU A 849 14.22 9.95 -11.98
CA GLU A 849 14.35 9.25 -13.26
C GLU A 849 14.46 7.73 -13.06
N ILE A 850 13.40 6.99 -13.42
CA ILE A 850 13.43 5.51 -13.53
C ILE A 850 13.50 5.13 -15.00
N GLY A 851 14.49 4.31 -15.36
CA GLY A 851 14.59 3.71 -16.68
C GLY A 851 13.46 2.70 -16.90
N THR A 852 12.62 2.93 -17.90
CA THR A 852 11.66 1.95 -18.43
C THR A 852 11.99 1.67 -19.88
N ILE A 853 11.46 0.58 -20.42
CA ILE A 853 11.40 0.40 -21.86
C ILE A 853 10.43 1.46 -22.43
N HIS A 854 10.88 2.21 -23.44
CA HIS A 854 10.15 3.34 -24.04
C HIS A 854 8.87 2.88 -24.74
N TYR A 855 8.97 1.84 -25.57
CA TYR A 855 7.87 1.30 -26.34
C TYR A 855 7.23 0.09 -25.66
N THR A 856 5.91 -0.04 -25.80
CA THR A 856 5.18 -1.30 -25.57
C THR A 856 4.73 -1.85 -26.93
N ASN A 857 4.10 -3.02 -26.95
CA ASN A 857 3.43 -3.53 -28.16
C ASN A 857 1.96 -3.08 -28.27
N ALA A 858 1.56 -2.06 -27.50
CA ALA A 858 0.25 -1.43 -27.66
C ALA A 858 0.17 -0.66 -28.97
N PHE A 859 -1.05 -0.51 -29.51
CA PHE A 859 -1.25 0.31 -30.71
C PHE A 859 -0.71 1.72 -30.53
N HIS A 860 0.25 2.09 -31.37
CA HIS A 860 0.81 3.43 -31.42
C HIS A 860 0.63 4.04 -32.81
N LYS A 861 0.24 5.32 -32.87
CA LYS A 861 -0.13 5.99 -34.13
C LYS A 861 1.03 6.19 -35.09
N ASP A 862 2.25 6.18 -34.59
CA ASP A 862 3.48 6.25 -35.40
C ASP A 862 3.93 4.88 -35.94
N GLY A 863 3.30 3.78 -35.49
CA GLY A 863 3.60 2.42 -35.94
C GLY A 863 4.87 1.81 -35.34
N LYS A 864 5.33 2.33 -34.20
CA LYS A 864 6.50 1.79 -33.48
C LYS A 864 6.08 0.79 -32.42
N TYR A 865 6.83 -0.31 -32.30
CA TYR A 865 6.57 -1.40 -31.35
C TYR A 865 7.88 -1.83 -30.70
N LEU A 866 7.80 -2.31 -29.45
CA LEU A 866 8.97 -2.87 -28.77
C LEU A 866 9.58 -4.03 -29.55
N ILE A 867 8.73 -4.95 -30.03
CA ILE A 867 9.16 -6.09 -30.84
C ILE A 867 8.12 -6.44 -31.89
N GLU A 868 8.56 -6.60 -33.14
CA GLU A 868 7.72 -6.99 -34.27
C GLU A 868 8.34 -8.15 -35.06
N LEU A 869 7.54 -9.19 -35.34
CA LEU A 869 7.95 -10.31 -36.18
C LEU A 869 7.82 -9.95 -37.67
N ILE A 870 8.96 -9.89 -38.36
CA ILE A 870 9.01 -9.62 -39.80
C ILE A 870 8.51 -10.84 -40.57
N GLN A 871 7.42 -10.68 -41.31
CA GLN A 871 6.84 -11.79 -42.08
C GLN A 871 7.52 -11.91 -43.43
N ASN A 872 8.01 -13.10 -43.78
CA ASN A 872 8.75 -13.39 -45.03
C ASN A 872 8.02 -12.93 -46.31
N GLY A 873 6.69 -12.90 -46.29
CA GLY A 873 5.85 -12.36 -47.37
C GLY A 873 6.12 -10.89 -47.73
N GLY A 874 6.80 -10.12 -46.85
CA GLY A 874 7.09 -8.70 -47.06
C GLY A 874 5.89 -7.79 -46.91
N LYS A 875 4.83 -8.27 -46.24
CA LYS A 875 3.61 -7.52 -45.95
C LYS A 875 3.28 -7.69 -44.47
N ASN A 876 3.07 -6.57 -43.78
CA ASN A 876 2.64 -6.59 -42.39
C ASN A 876 1.14 -6.86 -42.31
N THR A 877 0.77 -8.02 -41.78
CA THR A 877 -0.62 -8.44 -41.55
C THR A 877 -0.96 -8.59 -40.07
N PHE A 878 -0.03 -8.25 -39.19
CA PHE A 878 -0.15 -8.39 -37.74
C PHE A 878 -0.59 -7.09 -37.08
N THR A 879 -0.18 -5.96 -37.65
CA THR A 879 -0.52 -4.62 -37.14
C THR A 879 -1.36 -3.79 -38.11
N ALA A 880 -1.88 -4.41 -39.19
CA ALA A 880 -2.70 -3.74 -40.19
C ALA A 880 -4.21 -3.81 -39.85
N GLU A 881 -4.90 -2.65 -39.86
CA GLU A 881 -6.30 -2.41 -39.43
C GLU A 881 -7.42 -3.36 -39.97
N SER A 882 -7.15 -4.30 -40.88
CA SER A 882 -8.21 -5.09 -41.55
C SER A 882 -7.93 -6.58 -41.78
N GLY A 883 -6.93 -7.17 -41.09
CA GLY A 883 -6.58 -8.57 -41.39
C GLY A 883 -5.71 -9.31 -40.38
N ASN A 884 -5.85 -9.01 -39.08
CA ASN A 884 -5.04 -9.65 -38.06
C ASN A 884 -5.31 -11.16 -38.02
N ARG A 885 -4.23 -11.92 -38.00
CA ARG A 885 -4.22 -13.38 -37.97
C ARG A 885 -3.02 -13.86 -37.17
N ASN A 886 -3.10 -15.09 -36.69
CA ASN A 886 -1.98 -15.75 -36.06
C ASN A 886 -0.85 -16.02 -37.08
N VAL A 887 0.36 -16.13 -36.55
CA VAL A 887 1.53 -16.58 -37.30
C VAL A 887 1.30 -17.98 -37.86
N VAL A 888 1.82 -18.21 -39.06
CA VAL A 888 1.84 -19.53 -39.72
C VAL A 888 3.19 -19.76 -40.36
N ALA A 889 3.50 -21.01 -40.71
CA ALA A 889 4.83 -21.41 -41.22
C ALA A 889 5.39 -20.50 -42.35
N ARG A 890 4.54 -20.02 -43.27
CA ARG A 890 4.95 -19.14 -44.38
C ARG A 890 5.50 -17.77 -43.95
N ASP A 891 5.31 -17.38 -42.70
CA ASP A 891 5.81 -16.12 -42.16
C ASP A 891 7.31 -16.22 -41.82
N PHE A 892 7.84 -17.42 -41.62
CA PHE A 892 9.25 -17.66 -41.37
C PHE A 892 10.07 -17.65 -42.67
N PHE A 893 11.37 -17.41 -42.51
CA PHE A 893 12.34 -17.41 -43.59
C PHE A 893 12.97 -18.79 -43.76
N TYR A 894 13.13 -19.21 -45.01
CA TYR A 894 13.70 -20.50 -45.39
C TYR A 894 14.95 -20.33 -46.25
N ALA A 895 15.68 -21.43 -46.47
CA ALA A 895 16.89 -21.43 -47.28
C ALA A 895 16.67 -20.78 -48.67
N GLY A 896 17.45 -19.75 -48.96
CA GLY A 896 17.34 -18.93 -50.17
C GLY A 896 16.65 -17.59 -49.96
N ASP A 897 15.84 -17.43 -48.91
CA ASP A 897 15.16 -16.18 -48.61
C ASP A 897 16.15 -15.09 -48.16
N LYS A 898 15.77 -13.84 -48.45
CA LYS A 898 16.60 -12.66 -48.19
C LYS A 898 15.75 -11.54 -47.61
N PHE A 899 16.14 -11.03 -46.46
CA PHE A 899 15.68 -9.77 -45.90
C PHE A 899 16.49 -8.59 -46.45
N ASP A 900 15.77 -7.55 -46.84
CA ASP A 900 16.29 -6.29 -47.34
C ASP A 900 15.23 -5.20 -47.09
N MET A 901 15.62 -4.08 -46.50
CA MET A 901 14.74 -2.95 -46.21
C MET A 901 13.92 -2.47 -47.43
N GLU A 902 14.44 -2.60 -48.66
CA GLU A 902 13.68 -2.25 -49.88
C GLU A 902 12.41 -3.12 -50.06
N LYS A 903 12.46 -4.40 -49.67
CA LYS A 903 11.32 -5.32 -49.75
C LYS A 903 10.45 -5.27 -48.50
N TYR A 904 11.04 -5.08 -47.32
CA TYR A 904 10.35 -5.23 -46.03
C TYR A 904 10.04 -3.91 -45.33
N GLY A 905 10.16 -2.76 -46.01
CA GLY A 905 9.91 -1.45 -45.41
C GLY A 905 8.50 -1.19 -44.89
N GLU A 906 7.51 -2.08 -45.10
CA GLU A 906 6.17 -1.97 -44.51
C GLU A 906 6.15 -2.24 -42.99
N PHE A 907 7.18 -2.89 -42.45
CA PHE A 907 7.38 -3.14 -41.02
C PHE A 907 8.11 -1.99 -40.31
N PHE A 908 8.37 -0.89 -41.02
CA PHE A 908 9.32 0.14 -40.59
C PHE A 908 8.76 1.53 -40.91
N VAL A 909 8.92 2.47 -39.99
CA VAL A 909 8.48 3.85 -40.21
C VAL A 909 9.32 4.48 -41.34
N ASP A 910 8.66 4.89 -42.42
CA ASP A 910 9.30 5.41 -43.64
C ASP A 910 10.35 4.46 -44.27
N GLY A 911 10.27 3.15 -44.00
CA GLY A 911 11.23 2.16 -44.47
C GLY A 911 12.61 2.29 -43.81
N LYS A 912 12.64 2.78 -42.56
CA LYS A 912 13.84 3.00 -41.75
C LYS A 912 13.69 2.41 -40.35
N MET A 913 14.80 2.28 -39.66
CA MET A 913 14.78 2.06 -38.21
C MET A 913 13.97 3.19 -37.53
N ASP A 914 13.40 2.93 -36.37
CA ASP A 914 12.55 3.84 -35.59
C ASP A 914 13.30 5.10 -35.14
N ASP A 915 14.62 5.02 -34.94
CA ASP A 915 15.52 6.16 -34.72
C ASP A 915 15.74 7.01 -36.00
N GLY A 916 15.22 6.55 -37.15
CA GLY A 916 15.34 7.17 -38.47
C GLY A 916 16.62 6.83 -39.23
N SER A 917 17.45 5.93 -38.68
CA SER A 917 18.69 5.47 -39.30
C SER A 917 18.44 4.46 -40.42
N GLU A 918 19.44 4.31 -41.28
CA GLU A 918 19.42 3.28 -42.33
C GLU A 918 19.97 1.98 -41.75
N PHE A 919 19.17 0.89 -41.76
CA PHE A 919 19.62 -0.42 -41.29
C PHE A 919 20.94 -0.85 -41.95
N GLY A 920 21.05 -0.67 -43.27
CA GLY A 920 22.33 -0.74 -43.96
C GLY A 920 22.91 -2.15 -44.19
N TYR A 921 22.19 -3.21 -43.83
CA TYR A 921 22.56 -4.60 -44.12
C TYR A 921 21.51 -5.31 -44.98
N THR A 922 21.88 -6.48 -45.49
CA THR A 922 20.94 -7.50 -45.96
C THR A 922 21.24 -8.82 -45.28
N ILE A 923 20.19 -9.60 -44.99
CA ILE A 923 20.28 -10.89 -44.29
C ILE A 923 19.79 -11.98 -45.24
N GLN A 924 20.54 -13.05 -45.40
CA GLN A 924 20.17 -14.19 -46.24
C GLN A 924 20.23 -15.48 -45.43
N VAL A 925 19.15 -16.27 -45.48
CA VAL A 925 19.18 -17.65 -44.99
C VAL A 925 19.86 -18.51 -46.05
N VAL A 926 21.10 -18.93 -45.82
CA VAL A 926 21.91 -19.69 -46.79
C VAL A 926 21.45 -21.14 -46.84
N SER A 927 21.26 -21.76 -45.68
CA SER A 927 20.80 -23.13 -45.55
C SER A 927 20.12 -23.36 -44.21
N ILE A 928 19.18 -24.30 -44.18
CA ILE A 928 18.64 -24.91 -42.96
C ILE A 928 18.88 -26.42 -43.10
N THR A 929 19.41 -27.05 -42.06
CA THR A 929 19.72 -28.48 -42.00
C THR A 929 19.24 -29.06 -40.67
N GLY A 930 19.00 -30.37 -40.61
CA GLY A 930 18.46 -31.00 -39.41
C GLY A 930 16.96 -30.72 -39.20
N SER A 931 16.47 -31.07 -38.01
CA SER A 931 15.08 -30.88 -37.57
C SER A 931 15.01 -30.97 -36.05
N GLY A 932 14.06 -30.30 -35.41
CA GLY A 932 13.92 -30.30 -33.95
C GLY A 932 15.17 -29.74 -33.27
N GLU A 933 15.58 -30.33 -32.15
CA GLU A 933 16.75 -29.86 -31.38
C GLU A 933 18.07 -29.87 -32.18
N ASP A 934 18.21 -30.77 -33.17
CA ASP A 934 19.38 -30.88 -34.04
C ASP A 934 19.33 -29.92 -35.25
N ALA A 935 18.31 -29.06 -35.35
CA ALA A 935 18.20 -28.12 -36.45
C ALA A 935 19.30 -27.04 -36.37
N SER A 936 19.81 -26.64 -37.54
CA SER A 936 20.81 -25.59 -37.66
C SER A 936 20.62 -24.80 -38.95
N ALA A 937 20.81 -23.48 -38.87
CA ALA A 937 20.73 -22.56 -39.99
C ALA A 937 22.05 -21.78 -40.17
N VAL A 938 22.41 -21.52 -41.43
CA VAL A 938 23.52 -20.63 -41.78
C VAL A 938 22.95 -19.32 -42.29
N ILE A 939 23.28 -18.23 -41.62
CA ILE A 939 22.80 -16.87 -41.90
C ILE A 939 23.96 -16.04 -42.44
N ARG A 940 23.80 -15.46 -43.64
CA ARG A 940 24.75 -14.53 -44.22
C ARG A 940 24.27 -13.10 -44.07
N ILE A 941 25.06 -12.25 -43.44
CA ILE A 941 24.79 -10.83 -43.26
C ILE A 941 25.79 -10.05 -44.11
N THR A 942 25.32 -9.13 -44.93
CA THR A 942 26.16 -8.36 -45.86
C THR A 942 25.89 -6.87 -45.68
N ARG A 943 26.95 -6.07 -45.48
CA ARG A 943 26.86 -4.61 -45.44
C ARG A 943 26.68 -4.06 -46.86
N LYS A 944 25.69 -3.18 -47.05
CA LYS A 944 25.41 -2.57 -48.35
C LYS A 944 26.49 -1.61 -48.85
#